data_AF-A0A812VNB0-F1
#
_entry.id   AF-A0A812VNB0-F1
#
_cell.length_a   1.000
_cell.length_b   1.000
_cell.length_c   1.000
_cell.angle_alpha   90.00
_cell.angle_beta   90.00
_cell.angle_gamma   90.00
#
_symmetry.space_group_name_H-M   'P 1'
#
loop_
_entity.id
_entity.type
_entity.pdbx_description
1 polymer ?
#
loop_
_entity_poly.entity_id
_entity_poly.type
_entity_poly.pdbx_seq_one_letter_code
_entity_poly.pdbx_strand_id
1 'polypeptide(L)'
;MIHHGDVFGRKPQEVLAALSASVPKDAVLLVFAAPPCHDFSRIRSDPPGTQGPEGSKFVRFARWLKEFAQTSSFRVLFLVENVQMAASQQTELDEALGCRAFACDAASWGIVSRPRLWWSNVVNPPPENVREPPVTLGGQVAGKKDLPDPAAREWLQLLPSGYTASVSPQARARLLGNAWHAGVARLLVLLVLCQAGVMDAHPVQAEEWYAKVPDPCFQVRWHPDGSRPLQRVASWWLRSTLSWDPNETQSSDLRSPGAGAEAHVHWAQQLTYADVFPAPLNPCLAWTFQVQARLGLKVVQVRESVLQDLRALVAELQEDQDEALQSLPAHVAAVYRQGSPQLRFQLLPLAWLLELCQFPGRTELLTELFWGFRLLGPMVADPPSTQPEHHEVMVAELEKERQLGRVQGPLPLSLLGSGQEPAAVDTISAVDTPPYLGGPTVVGGVLQCSETFAEPVLLGAIDHEGAYRSLPVREPTECGLVMPGVSPSLWAHNALPFGSVGSVWAYLRVADVVSFLTISLLLMFAAHYVDDFFALERFRTAMSGFAVFQAFHRVLGFRMKEEKPKEPRFAQTLLGIEWTLTAEAIFASPGARRVTKLVETITDFLTSGRMSASECSQLTGKLCFTCTWVFNHVGRMLLQPLYHRQHNGSPGSSPLTPRLQQALHQLRDLLPRLQPRRFAIAPPERRRPVAHLYADAFLTVHGVRRVANKWLPELPTAQELSTATNGFGAIVFVPGRRPLGFRGEVPSTVLANLAASRAYIFWLEALAQLVELATICDLVETHVCCWVDNTAAEHALNKGYSKDLRLSALIGAFWVWAASRSLSVSFHRVSSEENVSDGISRGDLSDLQFAQGQFYEVSFKEVWPLLEQFRDDYRSYQAEFAQMVALLATQLR
;
A
#
# COMPACT_ATOMS: atom_id res chain seq x y z
N MET A 1 -5.75 -39.83 -17.26
CA MET A 1 -5.27 -40.67 -16.14
C MET A 1 -5.65 -42.11 -16.41
N ILE A 2 -4.68 -43.03 -16.44
CA ILE A 2 -4.95 -44.47 -16.55
C ILE A 2 -4.67 -45.08 -15.18
N HIS A 3 -5.67 -45.68 -14.55
CA HIS A 3 -5.54 -46.30 -13.23
C HIS A 3 -5.19 -47.78 -13.39
N HIS A 4 -3.95 -48.16 -13.03
CA HIS A 4 -3.46 -49.53 -13.21
C HIS A 4 -3.73 -50.47 -12.02
N GLY A 5 -4.27 -49.98 -10.90
CA GLY A 5 -4.63 -50.78 -9.73
C GLY A 5 -3.44 -51.07 -8.79
N ASP A 6 -3.53 -52.17 -8.04
CA ASP A 6 -2.53 -52.58 -7.05
C ASP A 6 -1.22 -53.05 -7.72
N VAL A 7 -0.11 -52.39 -7.37
CA VAL A 7 1.24 -52.70 -7.87
C VAL A 7 1.68 -54.13 -7.54
N PHE A 8 1.18 -54.70 -6.44
CA PHE A 8 1.51 -56.06 -6.04
C PHE A 8 0.72 -57.13 -6.80
N GLY A 9 -0.35 -56.74 -7.49
CA GLY A 9 -1.16 -57.62 -8.31
C GLY A 9 -0.69 -57.77 -9.76
N ARG A 10 0.36 -57.05 -10.17
CA ARG A 10 0.87 -57.05 -11.55
C ARG A 10 2.38 -57.20 -11.62
N LYS A 11 2.85 -57.96 -12.60
CA LYS A 11 4.29 -58.07 -12.86
C LYS A 11 4.80 -56.80 -13.57
N PRO A 12 6.04 -56.36 -13.34
CA PRO A 12 6.61 -55.20 -14.04
C PRO A 12 6.44 -55.24 -15.56
N GLN A 13 6.62 -56.42 -16.16
CA GLN A 13 6.48 -56.67 -17.60
C GLN A 13 5.08 -56.36 -18.14
N GLU A 14 4.03 -56.64 -17.36
CA GLU A 14 2.64 -56.38 -17.75
C GLU A 14 2.35 -54.87 -17.78
N VAL A 15 2.92 -54.12 -16.83
CA VAL A 15 2.83 -52.66 -16.80
C VAL A 15 3.62 -52.04 -17.95
N LEU A 16 4.82 -52.55 -18.23
CA LEU A 16 5.64 -52.08 -19.35
C LEU A 16 5.01 -52.37 -20.72
N ALA A 17 4.36 -53.52 -20.90
CA ALA A 17 3.62 -53.84 -22.12
C ALA A 17 2.45 -52.87 -22.33
N ALA A 18 1.71 -52.55 -21.26
CA ALA A 18 0.62 -51.57 -21.30
C ALA A 18 1.13 -50.15 -21.61
N LEU A 19 2.24 -49.74 -21.01
CA LEU A 19 2.87 -48.44 -21.26
C LEU A 19 3.42 -48.35 -22.69
N SER A 20 4.08 -49.40 -23.19
CA SER A 20 4.62 -49.46 -24.56
C SER A 20 3.56 -49.38 -25.64
N ALA A 21 2.32 -49.79 -25.34
CA ALA A 21 1.18 -49.67 -26.24
C ALA A 21 0.58 -48.25 -26.27
N SER A 22 0.85 -47.43 -25.24
CA SER A 22 0.11 -46.19 -24.97
C SER A 22 0.97 -44.94 -24.84
N VAL A 23 2.30 -45.08 -24.78
CA VAL A 23 3.25 -44.00 -24.48
C VAL A 23 4.38 -43.98 -25.53
N PRO A 24 4.79 -42.81 -26.06
CA PRO A 24 5.89 -42.69 -27.02
C PRO A 24 7.19 -43.32 -26.52
N LYS A 25 7.94 -44.00 -27.40
CA LYS A 25 9.15 -44.77 -27.03
C LYS A 25 10.28 -43.92 -26.44
N ASP A 26 10.28 -42.62 -26.71
CA ASP A 26 11.24 -41.61 -26.21
C ASP A 26 10.82 -40.99 -24.87
N ALA A 27 9.67 -41.38 -24.32
CA ALA A 27 9.19 -40.85 -23.05
C ALA A 27 10.11 -41.21 -21.87
N VAL A 28 10.25 -40.27 -20.95
CA VAL A 28 10.86 -40.47 -19.64
C VAL A 28 9.77 -40.81 -18.63
N LEU A 29 9.91 -41.93 -17.93
CA LEU A 29 8.96 -42.35 -16.89
C LEU A 29 9.43 -41.84 -15.53
N LEU A 30 8.65 -40.94 -14.94
CA LEU A 30 8.87 -40.47 -13.57
C LEU A 30 8.04 -41.29 -12.58
N VAL A 31 8.71 -41.91 -11.61
CA VAL A 31 8.07 -42.69 -10.54
C VAL A 31 8.27 -41.99 -9.20
N PHE A 32 7.18 -41.50 -8.61
CA PHE A 32 7.17 -40.94 -7.25
C PHE A 32 6.46 -41.91 -6.31
N ALA A 33 7.07 -42.22 -5.16
CA ALA A 33 6.45 -43.11 -4.18
C ALA A 33 6.75 -42.69 -2.74
N ALA A 34 5.75 -42.86 -1.88
CA ALA A 34 5.87 -42.73 -0.42
C ALA A 34 5.28 -43.98 0.24
N PRO A 35 6.03 -45.10 0.29
CA PRO A 35 5.53 -46.36 0.84
C PRO A 35 5.17 -46.25 2.33
N PRO A 36 4.28 -47.12 2.86
CA PRO A 36 3.83 -47.06 4.25
C PRO A 36 4.99 -46.98 5.24
N CYS A 37 4.94 -46.00 6.15
CA CYS A 37 6.04 -45.67 7.05
C CYS A 37 5.84 -46.13 8.51
N HIS A 38 4.66 -46.69 8.83
CA HIS A 38 4.24 -46.99 10.20
C HIS A 38 5.16 -47.95 10.95
N ASP A 39 5.70 -48.95 10.26
CA ASP A 39 6.58 -49.96 10.85
C ASP A 39 8.04 -49.51 10.97
N PHE A 40 8.39 -48.37 10.37
CA PHE A 40 9.72 -47.74 10.48
C PHE A 40 9.74 -46.56 11.47
N SER A 41 8.57 -46.15 11.98
CA SER A 41 8.42 -44.96 12.81
C SER A 41 9.01 -45.14 14.21
N ARG A 42 9.98 -44.29 14.55
CA ARG A 42 10.59 -44.21 15.90
C ARG A 42 9.66 -43.71 17.00
N ILE A 43 8.41 -43.34 16.68
CA ILE A 43 7.37 -43.01 17.67
C ILE A 43 6.91 -44.27 18.41
N ARG A 44 7.05 -45.45 17.80
CA ARG A 44 6.81 -46.74 18.45
C ARG A 44 8.05 -47.11 19.26
N SER A 45 7.83 -47.62 20.47
CA SER A 45 8.92 -48.10 21.34
C SER A 45 9.68 -49.29 20.75
N ASP A 46 9.02 -50.09 19.91
CA ASP A 46 9.61 -51.23 19.20
C ASP A 46 9.03 -51.35 17.78
N PRO A 47 9.60 -50.65 16.78
CA PRO A 47 9.10 -50.66 15.40
C PRO A 47 9.56 -51.95 14.67
N PRO A 48 8.63 -52.75 14.09
CA PRO A 48 8.97 -54.04 13.49
C PRO A 48 9.74 -53.94 12.15
N GLY A 49 9.89 -52.73 11.59
CA GLY A 49 10.70 -52.47 10.41
C GLY A 49 10.24 -53.21 9.17
N THR A 50 11.20 -53.71 8.38
CA THR A 50 10.97 -54.49 7.16
C THR A 50 10.23 -55.81 7.42
N GLN A 51 10.21 -56.29 8.66
CA GLN A 51 9.50 -57.51 9.08
C GLN A 51 8.03 -57.25 9.47
N GLY A 52 7.63 -55.99 9.55
CA GLY A 52 6.26 -55.60 9.82
C GLY A 52 5.31 -55.76 8.62
N PRO A 53 4.00 -55.85 8.85
CA PRO A 53 3.00 -55.99 7.80
C PRO A 53 2.95 -54.80 6.84
N GLU A 54 3.25 -53.59 7.30
CA GLU A 54 3.36 -52.39 6.48
C GLU A 54 4.78 -52.21 5.93
N GLY A 55 5.82 -52.51 6.71
CA GLY A 55 7.21 -52.34 6.29
C GLY A 55 7.66 -53.31 5.19
N SER A 56 7.14 -54.55 5.21
CA SER A 56 7.40 -55.54 4.16
C SER A 56 6.86 -55.12 2.79
N LYS A 57 5.81 -54.28 2.74
CA LYS A 57 5.29 -53.71 1.49
C LYS A 57 6.33 -52.81 0.81
N PHE A 58 7.12 -52.06 1.58
CA PHE A 58 8.18 -51.23 1.01
C PHE A 58 9.26 -52.10 0.36
N VAL A 59 9.72 -53.16 1.02
CA VAL A 59 10.72 -54.08 0.45
C VAL A 59 10.22 -54.72 -0.84
N ARG A 60 8.95 -55.15 -0.89
CA ARG A 60 8.32 -55.69 -2.10
C ARG A 60 8.23 -54.66 -3.21
N PHE A 61 7.83 -53.43 -2.90
CA PHE A 61 7.76 -52.33 -3.86
C PHE A 61 9.14 -51.96 -4.40
N ALA A 62 10.15 -51.90 -3.54
CA ALA A 62 11.53 -51.61 -3.90
C ALA A 62 12.07 -52.61 -4.93
N ARG A 63 11.88 -53.91 -4.68
CA ARG A 63 12.27 -54.97 -5.63
C ARG A 63 11.49 -54.87 -6.95
N TRP A 64 10.18 -54.62 -6.86
CA TRP A 64 9.34 -54.42 -8.04
C TRP A 64 9.80 -53.23 -8.88
N LEU A 65 10.10 -52.08 -8.24
CA LEU A 65 10.56 -50.86 -8.90
C LEU A 65 11.93 -51.05 -9.54
N LYS A 66 12.85 -51.75 -8.85
CA LYS A 66 14.16 -52.11 -9.39
C LYS A 66 14.02 -52.98 -10.63
N GLU A 67 13.20 -54.03 -10.58
CA GLU A 67 12.92 -54.88 -11.73
C GLU A 67 12.25 -54.09 -12.87
N PHE A 68 11.27 -53.25 -12.56
CA PHE A 68 10.59 -52.37 -13.51
C PHE A 68 11.57 -51.43 -14.21
N ALA A 69 12.45 -50.76 -13.47
CA ALA A 69 13.45 -49.86 -14.02
C ALA A 69 14.49 -50.60 -14.88
N GLN A 70 14.88 -51.82 -14.50
CA GLN A 70 15.87 -52.63 -15.23
C GLN A 70 15.30 -53.28 -16.50
N THR A 71 14.01 -53.62 -16.51
CA THR A 71 13.35 -54.28 -17.64
C THR A 71 12.66 -53.31 -18.60
N SER A 72 12.54 -52.04 -18.20
CA SER A 72 11.92 -50.97 -19.01
C SER A 72 12.75 -50.60 -20.22
N SER A 73 12.11 -50.49 -21.39
CA SER A 73 12.68 -49.83 -22.57
C SER A 73 12.68 -48.30 -22.48
N PHE A 74 11.89 -47.73 -21.56
CA PHE A 74 11.87 -46.30 -21.28
C PHE A 74 12.97 -45.91 -20.29
N ARG A 75 13.41 -44.66 -20.37
CA ARG A 75 14.25 -44.06 -19.33
C ARG A 75 13.42 -43.86 -18.06
N VAL A 76 13.62 -44.69 -17.04
CA VAL A 76 12.91 -44.59 -15.76
C VAL A 76 13.71 -43.75 -14.77
N LEU A 77 13.08 -42.70 -14.25
CA LEU A 77 13.61 -41.87 -13.16
C LEU A 77 12.69 -42.04 -11.96
N PHE A 78 13.26 -42.19 -10.77
CA PHE A 78 12.45 -42.33 -9.57
C PHE A 78 12.92 -41.47 -8.40
N LEU A 79 11.95 -41.15 -7.54
CA LEU A 79 12.15 -40.49 -6.28
C LEU A 79 11.22 -41.12 -5.25
N VAL A 80 11.80 -41.82 -4.27
CA VAL A 80 11.08 -42.53 -3.21
C VAL A 80 11.43 -41.92 -1.86
N GLU A 81 10.42 -41.64 -1.03
CA GLU A 81 10.58 -41.05 0.31
C GLU A 81 10.11 -42.00 1.41
N ASN A 82 10.81 -41.99 2.55
CA ASN A 82 10.32 -42.59 3.79
C ASN A 82 10.91 -41.93 5.05
N VAL A 83 10.38 -42.27 6.22
CA VAL A 83 10.87 -41.82 7.53
C VAL A 83 12.30 -42.33 7.80
N GLN A 84 13.04 -41.63 8.67
CA GLN A 84 14.31 -42.16 9.17
C GLN A 84 14.11 -43.46 9.94
N MET A 85 14.85 -44.49 9.55
CA MET A 85 14.76 -45.84 10.10
C MET A 85 16.08 -46.28 10.73
N ALA A 86 16.17 -47.53 11.19
CA ALA A 86 17.42 -48.09 11.69
C ALA A 86 18.41 -48.33 10.54
N ALA A 87 19.72 -48.23 10.81
CA ALA A 87 20.75 -48.38 9.78
C ALA A 87 20.67 -49.73 9.05
N SER A 88 20.39 -50.83 9.76
CA SER A 88 20.21 -52.16 9.17
C SER A 88 19.03 -52.22 8.19
N GLN A 89 17.92 -51.54 8.48
CA GLN A 89 16.73 -51.47 7.63
C GLN A 89 16.97 -50.58 6.41
N GLN A 90 17.71 -49.48 6.59
CA GLN A 90 18.13 -48.64 5.47
C GLN A 90 19.02 -49.42 4.50
N THR A 91 20.03 -50.14 4.99
CA THR A 91 20.91 -50.97 4.14
C THR A 91 20.10 -51.99 3.34
N GLU A 92 19.12 -52.65 3.96
CA GLU A 92 18.23 -53.61 3.28
C GLU A 92 17.45 -52.95 2.13
N LEU A 93 16.96 -51.73 2.32
CA LEU A 93 16.23 -50.98 1.29
C LEU A 93 17.14 -50.38 0.22
N ASP A 94 18.35 -49.96 0.57
CA ASP A 94 19.39 -49.52 -0.36
C ASP A 94 19.72 -50.64 -1.37
N GLU A 95 19.89 -51.87 -0.87
CA GLU A 95 20.10 -53.06 -1.70
C GLU A 95 18.87 -53.38 -2.57
N ALA A 96 17.66 -53.29 -1.99
CA ALA A 96 16.42 -53.59 -2.67
C ALA A 96 16.09 -52.59 -3.79
N LEU A 97 16.40 -51.30 -3.63
CA LEU A 97 16.23 -50.26 -4.65
C LEU A 97 17.45 -50.15 -5.59
N GLY A 98 18.61 -50.68 -5.20
CA GLY A 98 19.84 -50.62 -5.98
C GLY A 98 20.49 -49.24 -6.00
N CYS A 99 20.11 -48.36 -5.07
CA CYS A 99 20.72 -47.05 -4.88
C CYS A 99 20.75 -46.75 -3.38
N ARG A 100 21.72 -45.95 -2.97
CA ARG A 100 21.87 -45.57 -1.56
C ARG A 100 20.89 -44.47 -1.19
N ALA A 101 20.28 -44.58 -0.01
CA ALA A 101 19.50 -43.48 0.54
C ALA A 101 20.41 -42.29 0.84
N PHE A 102 19.88 -41.09 0.66
CA PHE A 102 20.41 -39.89 1.30
C PHE A 102 19.38 -39.35 2.30
N ALA A 103 19.89 -38.91 3.44
CA ALA A 103 19.07 -38.13 4.37
C ALA A 103 18.90 -36.73 3.79
N CYS A 104 17.66 -36.36 3.48
CA CYS A 104 17.32 -34.96 3.26
C CYS A 104 16.83 -34.41 4.60
N ASP A 105 17.62 -33.52 5.20
CA ASP A 105 17.18 -32.69 6.31
C ASP A 105 16.69 -31.34 5.78
N ALA A 106 15.78 -30.74 6.52
CA ALA A 106 15.32 -29.37 6.34
C ALA A 106 16.42 -28.34 6.25
N ALA A 107 17.51 -28.58 6.97
CA ALA A 107 18.67 -27.69 6.99
C ALA A 107 19.54 -27.87 5.74
N SER A 108 19.38 -28.96 4.99
CA SER A 108 20.13 -29.17 3.76
C SER A 108 19.65 -28.28 2.62
N TRP A 109 18.36 -27.96 2.56
CA TRP A 109 17.73 -27.20 1.46
C TRP A 109 16.88 -25.99 1.95
N GLY A 110 16.67 -25.85 3.26
CA GLY A 110 15.82 -24.81 3.86
C GLY A 110 14.31 -25.05 3.76
N ILE A 111 13.85 -26.14 3.12
CA ILE A 111 12.46 -26.31 2.66
C ILE A 111 11.61 -27.24 3.55
N VAL A 112 12.11 -28.33 4.17
CA VAL A 112 11.25 -29.23 5.00
C VAL A 112 11.88 -29.73 6.33
N SER A 113 11.47 -29.24 7.52
CA SER A 113 11.85 -29.50 8.95
C SER A 113 11.70 -30.92 9.52
N ARG A 114 11.48 -31.95 8.70
CA ARG A 114 11.43 -33.34 9.17
C ARG A 114 12.42 -34.17 8.36
N PRO A 115 13.47 -34.74 8.98
CA PRO A 115 14.45 -35.47 8.22
C PRO A 115 13.83 -36.77 7.66
N ARG A 116 14.02 -36.97 6.35
CA ARG A 116 13.51 -38.11 5.58
C ARG A 116 14.64 -38.78 4.82
N LEU A 117 14.50 -40.08 4.62
CA LEU A 117 15.37 -40.82 3.72
C LEU A 117 14.76 -40.80 2.33
N TRP A 118 15.60 -40.49 1.35
CA TRP A 118 15.22 -40.41 -0.04
C TRP A 118 16.09 -41.34 -0.87
N TRP A 119 15.48 -42.01 -1.83
CA TRP A 119 16.13 -42.83 -2.83
C TRP A 119 15.84 -42.28 -4.21
N SER A 120 16.88 -42.08 -5.01
CA SER A 120 16.76 -41.68 -6.40
C SER A 120 17.88 -42.29 -7.22
N ASN A 121 17.57 -42.65 -8.47
CA ASN A 121 18.57 -43.11 -9.43
C ASN A 121 19.23 -41.97 -10.22
N VAL A 122 18.89 -40.71 -9.94
CA VAL A 122 19.50 -39.53 -10.59
C VAL A 122 20.20 -38.58 -9.63
N VAL A 123 20.01 -38.76 -8.32
CA VAL A 123 20.68 -37.99 -7.28
C VAL A 123 21.67 -38.88 -6.55
N ASN A 124 22.98 -38.58 -6.66
CA ASN A 124 24.01 -39.33 -5.96
C ASN A 124 24.16 -38.84 -4.50
N PRO A 125 24.16 -39.75 -3.50
CA PRO A 125 24.48 -39.38 -2.13
C PRO A 125 25.96 -38.98 -2.00
N PRO A 126 26.32 -38.14 -1.00
CA PRO A 126 27.71 -37.80 -0.72
C PRO A 126 28.52 -39.02 -0.21
N PRO A 127 29.87 -38.95 -0.23
CA PRO A 127 30.75 -40.03 0.24
C PRO A 127 30.54 -40.39 1.72
N GLU A 128 30.77 -41.66 2.09
CA GLU A 128 30.59 -42.25 3.45
C GLU A 128 31.28 -41.50 4.60
N ASN A 129 32.31 -40.73 4.27
CA ASN A 129 33.22 -40.11 5.21
C ASN A 129 32.67 -38.76 5.74
N VAL A 130 31.57 -38.26 5.16
CA VAL A 130 30.93 -37.00 5.51
C VAL A 130 29.70 -37.31 6.37
N ARG A 131 29.81 -37.09 7.69
CA ARG A 131 28.69 -37.25 8.65
C ARG A 131 27.74 -36.04 8.69
N GLU A 132 28.02 -34.98 7.92
CA GLU A 132 27.14 -33.82 7.80
C GLU A 132 26.03 -34.07 6.76
N PRO A 133 24.81 -33.57 6.99
CA PRO A 133 23.71 -33.79 6.06
C PRO A 133 24.06 -33.17 4.70
N PRO A 134 23.90 -33.91 3.59
CA PRO A 134 24.31 -33.48 2.27
C PRO A 134 23.80 -32.07 1.90
N VAL A 135 24.67 -31.09 1.70
CA VAL A 135 24.34 -29.87 0.93
C VAL A 135 24.46 -30.26 -0.55
N THR A 136 23.51 -31.01 -1.11
CA THR A 136 23.75 -31.71 -2.39
C THR A 136 22.79 -31.41 -3.53
N LEU A 137 22.14 -30.25 -3.56
CA LEU A 137 21.60 -29.73 -4.84
C LEU A 137 21.64 -28.21 -4.93
N GLY A 138 21.19 -27.48 -3.91
CA GLY A 138 21.24 -26.01 -3.90
C GLY A 138 22.65 -25.43 -4.05
N GLY A 139 23.66 -26.10 -3.46
CA GLY A 139 25.06 -25.70 -3.59
C GLY A 139 25.68 -25.92 -4.97
N GLN A 140 25.14 -26.85 -5.78
CA GLN A 140 25.62 -27.10 -7.15
C GLN A 140 24.93 -26.21 -8.19
N VAL A 141 23.67 -25.81 -7.95
CA VAL A 141 22.90 -24.97 -8.88
C VAL A 141 23.17 -23.46 -8.69
N ALA A 142 23.63 -23.02 -7.51
CA ALA A 142 23.76 -21.58 -7.21
C ALA A 142 25.15 -21.08 -6.76
N GLY A 143 26.17 -21.95 -6.64
CA GLY A 143 27.53 -21.53 -6.29
C GLY A 143 27.68 -20.79 -4.95
N LYS A 144 26.68 -20.85 -4.05
CA LYS A 144 26.68 -20.18 -2.73
C LYS A 144 26.42 -21.18 -1.60
N LYS A 145 27.08 -20.94 -0.46
CA LYS A 145 27.02 -21.74 0.78
C LYS A 145 25.85 -21.39 1.71
N ASP A 146 25.07 -20.34 1.42
CA ASP A 146 24.05 -19.82 2.33
C ASP A 146 22.64 -20.35 2.02
N LEU A 147 21.86 -20.59 3.08
CA LEU A 147 20.47 -21.01 2.96
C LEU A 147 19.58 -19.86 2.45
N PRO A 148 18.56 -20.13 1.61
CA PRO A 148 17.62 -19.11 1.18
C PRO A 148 16.86 -18.52 2.38
N ASP A 149 16.51 -17.23 2.32
CA ASP A 149 15.69 -16.57 3.35
C ASP A 149 14.22 -17.08 3.33
N PRO A 150 13.38 -16.74 4.33
CA PRO A 150 11.99 -17.21 4.37
C PRO A 150 11.13 -16.82 3.15
N ALA A 151 11.41 -15.68 2.50
CA ALA A 151 10.65 -15.24 1.32
C ALA A 151 11.08 -16.01 0.07
N ALA A 152 12.38 -16.26 -0.09
CA ALA A 152 12.92 -17.14 -1.12
C ALA A 152 12.42 -18.58 -0.95
N ARG A 153 12.24 -19.05 0.29
CA ARG A 153 11.65 -20.37 0.59
C ARG A 153 10.18 -20.44 0.25
N GLU A 154 9.39 -19.42 0.58
CA GLU A 154 7.98 -19.32 0.15
C GLU A 154 7.90 -19.44 -1.37
N TRP A 155 8.72 -18.66 -2.08
CA TRP A 155 8.78 -18.68 -3.54
C TRP A 155 9.18 -20.05 -4.11
N LEU A 156 10.25 -20.67 -3.60
CA LEU A 156 10.70 -22.00 -4.03
C LEU A 156 9.64 -23.08 -3.78
N GLN A 157 8.88 -22.99 -2.68
CA GLN A 157 7.80 -23.92 -2.36
C GLN A 157 6.51 -23.64 -3.16
N LEU A 158 6.48 -22.61 -4.01
CA LEU A 158 5.28 -22.09 -4.69
C LEU A 158 4.20 -21.63 -3.69
N LEU A 159 4.63 -21.05 -2.57
CA LEU A 159 3.78 -20.33 -1.62
C LEU A 159 3.80 -18.83 -1.94
N PRO A 160 2.70 -18.09 -1.70
CA PRO A 160 2.67 -16.64 -1.86
C PRO A 160 3.78 -15.95 -1.05
N SER A 161 4.37 -14.89 -1.60
CA SER A 161 5.32 -14.07 -0.85
C SER A 161 4.66 -13.51 0.41
N GLY A 162 5.28 -13.71 1.57
CA GLY A 162 4.72 -13.31 2.85
C GLY A 162 3.67 -14.26 3.43
N TYR A 163 3.44 -15.44 2.83
CA TYR A 163 2.46 -16.44 3.31
C TYR A 163 2.65 -16.81 4.79
N THR A 164 3.89 -16.81 5.27
CA THR A 164 4.20 -17.08 6.69
C THR A 164 4.50 -15.81 7.50
N ALA A 165 4.35 -14.61 6.95
CA ALA A 165 4.72 -13.35 7.62
C ALA A 165 3.96 -13.06 8.93
N SER A 166 2.85 -13.75 9.18
CA SER A 166 2.03 -13.63 10.39
C SER A 166 2.64 -14.28 11.63
N VAL A 167 3.72 -15.04 11.50
CA VAL A 167 4.40 -15.67 12.64
C VAL A 167 5.86 -15.21 12.77
N SER A 168 6.46 -15.40 13.95
CA SER A 168 7.85 -14.98 14.21
C SER A 168 8.82 -15.62 13.21
N PRO A 169 9.96 -14.99 12.87
CA PRO A 169 10.94 -15.54 11.93
C PRO A 169 11.37 -16.98 12.24
N GLN A 170 11.48 -17.31 13.54
CA GLN A 170 11.78 -18.66 14.01
C GLN A 170 10.61 -19.63 13.78
N ALA A 171 9.36 -19.18 13.96
CA ALA A 171 8.17 -19.93 13.61
C ALA A 171 7.97 -20.06 12.09
N ARG A 172 8.33 -19.05 11.30
CA ARG A 172 8.30 -19.08 9.81
C ARG A 172 9.16 -20.20 9.27
N ALA A 173 10.42 -20.24 9.70
CA ALA A 173 11.35 -21.29 9.32
C ALA A 173 10.83 -22.69 9.71
N ARG A 174 10.16 -22.82 10.85
CA ARG A 174 9.55 -24.06 11.32
C ARG A 174 8.27 -24.44 10.56
N LEU A 175 7.43 -23.48 10.17
CA LEU A 175 6.19 -23.73 9.43
C LEU A 175 6.48 -24.07 7.96
N LEU A 176 7.31 -23.28 7.30
CA LEU A 176 7.79 -23.57 5.93
C LEU A 176 8.50 -24.91 5.90
N GLY A 177 9.28 -25.22 6.93
CA GLY A 177 9.85 -26.54 7.11
C GLY A 177 8.80 -27.66 7.29
N ASN A 178 7.65 -27.45 7.91
CA ASN A 178 6.70 -28.56 8.06
C ASN A 178 5.72 -28.69 6.88
N ALA A 179 5.85 -27.84 5.86
CA ALA A 179 4.93 -27.77 4.74
C ALA A 179 5.27 -28.82 3.67
N TRP A 180 4.47 -29.88 3.59
CA TRP A 180 4.46 -30.81 2.47
C TRP A 180 3.19 -30.57 1.65
N HIS A 181 3.33 -30.01 0.45
CA HIS A 181 2.21 -29.70 -0.45
C HIS A 181 2.63 -29.81 -1.91
N ALA A 182 1.67 -29.67 -2.82
CA ALA A 182 1.88 -29.84 -4.26
C ALA A 182 2.99 -28.95 -4.84
N GLY A 183 3.23 -27.77 -4.25
CA GLY A 183 4.28 -26.85 -4.70
C GLY A 183 5.69 -27.37 -4.39
N VAL A 184 5.90 -27.90 -3.19
CA VAL A 184 7.14 -28.60 -2.81
C VAL A 184 7.37 -29.84 -3.67
N ALA A 185 6.31 -30.61 -3.94
CA ALA A 185 6.39 -31.77 -4.82
C ALA A 185 6.79 -31.38 -6.25
N ARG A 186 6.20 -30.31 -6.81
CA ARG A 186 6.55 -29.77 -8.14
C ARG A 186 8.00 -29.29 -8.22
N LEU A 187 8.48 -28.58 -7.20
CA LEU A 187 9.89 -28.16 -7.13
C LEU A 187 10.83 -29.38 -7.16
N LEU A 188 10.55 -30.41 -6.36
CA LEU A 188 11.35 -31.64 -6.31
C LEU A 188 11.34 -32.38 -7.66
N VAL A 189 10.20 -32.43 -8.34
CA VAL A 189 10.08 -32.99 -9.70
C VAL A 189 10.96 -32.22 -10.69
N LEU A 190 10.90 -30.89 -10.67
CA LEU A 190 11.70 -30.04 -11.56
C LEU A 190 13.20 -30.23 -11.33
N LEU A 191 13.64 -30.34 -10.07
CA LEU A 191 15.04 -30.59 -9.74
C LEU A 191 15.51 -31.98 -10.22
N VAL A 192 14.67 -33.01 -10.05
CA VAL A 192 14.94 -34.37 -10.57
C VAL A 192 15.08 -34.35 -12.09
N LEU A 193 14.21 -33.61 -12.78
CA LEU A 193 14.24 -33.47 -14.24
C LEU A 193 15.48 -32.70 -14.73
N CYS A 194 15.86 -31.63 -14.04
CA CYS A 194 17.07 -30.85 -14.35
C CYS A 194 18.33 -31.68 -14.12
N GLN A 195 18.44 -32.37 -12.98
CA GLN A 195 19.61 -33.20 -12.66
C GLN A 195 19.74 -34.40 -13.61
N ALA A 196 18.61 -34.93 -14.09
CA ALA A 196 18.59 -35.97 -15.10
C ALA A 196 18.91 -35.45 -16.51
N GLY A 197 19.13 -34.15 -16.73
CA GLY A 197 19.33 -33.58 -18.07
C GLY A 197 18.13 -33.84 -18.99
N VAL A 198 16.92 -33.91 -18.43
CA VAL A 198 15.66 -34.00 -19.17
C VAL A 198 15.10 -32.60 -19.46
N MET A 199 15.47 -31.61 -18.64
CA MET A 199 15.12 -30.21 -18.80
C MET A 199 16.33 -29.33 -18.53
N ASP A 200 16.50 -28.28 -19.33
CA ASP A 200 17.45 -27.20 -19.06
C ASP A 200 16.72 -26.04 -18.35
N ALA A 201 17.38 -25.42 -17.37
CA ALA A 201 16.88 -24.25 -16.68
C ALA A 201 17.78 -23.05 -16.97
N HIS A 202 17.18 -21.97 -17.49
CA HIS A 202 17.88 -20.69 -17.72
C HIS A 202 17.30 -19.62 -16.79
N PRO A 203 18.14 -18.85 -16.08
CA PRO A 203 17.67 -17.67 -15.37
C PRO A 203 17.24 -16.62 -16.41
N VAL A 204 16.00 -16.16 -16.33
CA VAL A 204 15.48 -15.09 -17.20
C VAL A 204 15.23 -13.86 -16.33
N GLN A 205 15.81 -12.72 -16.68
CA GLN A 205 15.49 -11.46 -16.01
C GLN A 205 14.11 -10.96 -16.48
N ALA A 206 13.37 -10.25 -15.63
CA ALA A 206 12.03 -9.76 -16.00
C ALA A 206 12.06 -8.87 -17.26
N GLU A 207 13.18 -8.20 -17.56
CA GLU A 207 13.34 -7.42 -18.79
C GLU A 207 13.48 -8.27 -20.06
N GLU A 208 13.77 -9.56 -19.95
CA GLU A 208 13.93 -10.51 -21.06
C GLU A 208 12.61 -11.19 -21.46
N TRP A 209 11.52 -10.95 -20.72
CA TRP A 209 10.19 -11.51 -21.03
C TRP A 209 9.60 -10.93 -22.32
N TYR A 210 9.98 -9.71 -22.67
CA TYR A 210 9.51 -9.04 -23.88
C TYR A 210 10.62 -8.91 -24.89
N ALA A 211 10.28 -9.06 -26.17
CA ALA A 211 11.18 -8.70 -27.24
C ALA A 211 11.66 -7.25 -27.07
N LYS A 212 12.99 -7.05 -27.12
CA LYS A 212 13.56 -5.71 -27.24
C LYS A 212 13.05 -5.10 -28.53
N VAL A 213 12.40 -3.95 -28.41
CA VAL A 213 11.93 -3.18 -29.56
C VAL A 213 12.89 -2.00 -29.76
N PRO A 214 13.08 -1.53 -31.01
CA PRO A 214 13.91 -0.37 -31.27
C PRO A 214 13.36 0.87 -30.56
N ASP A 215 14.25 1.72 -30.06
CA ASP A 215 13.86 3.07 -29.67
C ASP A 215 13.34 3.82 -30.91
N PRO A 216 12.21 4.54 -30.81
CA PRO A 216 11.68 5.27 -31.94
C PRO A 216 12.64 6.41 -32.32
N CYS A 217 13.35 6.24 -33.44
CA CYS A 217 14.18 7.29 -34.02
C CYS A 217 13.30 8.32 -34.73
N PHE A 218 13.05 9.46 -34.09
CA PHE A 218 12.45 10.62 -34.75
C PHE A 218 13.34 11.85 -34.58
N GLN A 219 13.44 12.67 -35.62
CA GLN A 219 14.20 13.91 -35.58
C GLN A 219 13.25 15.09 -35.38
N VAL A 220 13.48 15.86 -34.32
CA VAL A 220 12.79 17.14 -34.10
C VAL A 220 13.21 18.12 -35.20
N ARG A 221 12.32 18.41 -36.14
CA ARG A 221 12.51 19.47 -37.14
C ARG A 221 12.28 20.82 -36.46
N TRP A 222 13.34 21.61 -36.31
CA TRP A 222 13.27 22.97 -35.76
C TRP A 222 12.92 23.96 -36.87
N HIS A 223 11.94 24.83 -36.62
CA HIS A 223 11.52 25.84 -37.60
C HIS A 223 12.61 26.92 -37.78
N PRO A 224 12.90 27.36 -39.03
CA PRO A 224 14.08 28.17 -39.34
C PRO A 224 14.02 29.67 -38.95
N ASP A 225 12.90 30.20 -38.46
CA ASP A 225 12.66 31.65 -38.30
C ASP A 225 12.74 32.21 -36.86
N GLY A 226 13.00 31.38 -35.84
CA GLY A 226 13.33 31.85 -34.50
C GLY A 226 12.13 32.06 -33.55
N SER A 227 11.71 30.95 -32.93
CA SER A 227 10.85 30.80 -31.75
C SER A 227 9.33 30.87 -31.97
N ARG A 228 8.80 29.73 -32.44
CA ARG A 228 7.38 29.35 -32.28
C ARG A 228 6.91 29.59 -30.83
N PRO A 229 5.64 29.96 -30.57
CA PRO A 229 5.11 30.09 -29.21
C PRO A 229 5.47 28.93 -28.26
N LEU A 230 5.36 27.67 -28.73
CA LEU A 230 5.75 26.48 -27.95
C LEU A 230 7.22 26.51 -27.51
N GLN A 231 8.14 26.80 -28.43
CA GLN A 231 9.58 26.87 -28.14
C GLN A 231 9.91 28.01 -27.17
N ARG A 232 9.23 29.14 -27.33
CA ARG A 232 9.43 30.30 -26.46
C ARG A 232 9.06 29.99 -25.03
N VAL A 233 7.89 29.38 -24.81
CA VAL A 233 7.42 29.04 -23.45
C VAL A 233 8.22 27.87 -22.87
N ALA A 234 8.54 26.84 -23.66
CA ALA A 234 9.45 25.77 -23.23
C ALA A 234 10.81 26.31 -22.79
N SER A 235 11.32 27.37 -23.44
CA SER A 235 12.56 28.02 -23.01
C SER A 235 12.48 28.61 -21.59
N TRP A 236 11.28 29.01 -21.12
CA TRP A 236 11.07 29.45 -19.74
C TRP A 236 11.15 28.29 -18.76
N TRP A 237 10.53 27.16 -19.11
CA TRP A 237 10.63 25.92 -18.35
C TRP A 237 12.09 25.46 -18.22
N LEU A 238 12.82 25.38 -19.33
CA LEU A 238 14.22 24.93 -19.33
C LEU A 238 15.16 25.84 -18.52
N ARG A 239 14.84 27.14 -18.42
CA ARG A 239 15.58 28.10 -17.57
C ARG A 239 15.20 28.02 -16.08
N SER A 240 14.14 27.31 -15.72
CA SER A 240 13.71 27.16 -14.32
C SER A 240 14.66 26.27 -13.50
N THR A 241 15.41 25.38 -14.15
CA THR A 241 16.25 24.34 -13.53
C THR A 241 15.48 23.32 -12.67
N LEU A 242 14.14 23.35 -12.70
CA LEU A 242 13.29 22.41 -11.98
C LEU A 242 13.21 21.07 -12.72
N SER A 243 13.04 19.99 -11.96
CA SER A 243 12.74 18.67 -12.49
C SER A 243 11.34 18.26 -12.07
N TRP A 244 10.55 17.74 -13.00
CA TRP A 244 9.24 17.18 -12.70
C TRP A 244 9.38 15.92 -11.85
N ASP A 245 8.61 15.86 -10.77
CA ASP A 245 8.46 14.70 -9.90
C ASP A 245 6.96 14.58 -9.56
N PRO A 246 6.26 13.51 -9.97
CA PRO A 246 4.84 13.36 -9.72
C PRO A 246 4.50 12.92 -8.28
N ASN A 247 5.51 12.69 -7.42
CA ASN A 247 5.26 12.36 -6.02
C ASN A 247 4.70 13.54 -5.24
N GLU A 248 3.76 13.26 -4.34
CA GLU A 248 3.30 14.23 -3.35
C GLU A 248 4.49 14.70 -2.51
N THR A 249 4.68 16.01 -2.40
CA THR A 249 5.76 16.57 -1.59
C THR A 249 5.49 16.26 -0.12
N GLN A 250 6.43 15.57 0.53
CA GLN A 250 6.30 15.26 1.95
C GLN A 250 6.55 16.52 2.79
N SER A 251 5.76 16.69 3.86
CA SER A 251 6.03 17.72 4.85
C SER A 251 7.34 17.41 5.55
N SER A 252 8.20 18.41 5.71
CA SER A 252 9.41 18.29 6.51
C SER A 252 9.04 18.16 7.98
N ASP A 253 9.63 17.19 8.69
CA ASP A 253 9.55 17.13 10.14
C ASP A 253 10.10 18.42 10.76
N LEU A 254 9.41 18.96 11.76
CA LEU A 254 9.95 20.03 12.59
C LEU A 254 11.18 19.52 13.35
N ARG A 255 12.36 20.07 13.04
CA ARG A 255 13.63 19.69 13.67
C ARG A 255 14.20 20.86 14.46
N SER A 256 14.44 20.61 15.74
CA SER A 256 15.14 21.51 16.65
C SER A 256 16.58 21.80 16.18
N PRO A 257 17.16 22.96 16.50
CA PRO A 257 18.58 23.26 16.29
C PRO A 257 19.55 22.33 17.07
N GLY A 258 19.07 21.54 18.04
CA GLY A 258 19.87 20.55 18.77
C GLY A 258 20.81 21.16 19.83
N ALA A 259 20.44 22.32 20.40
CA ALA A 259 21.29 23.12 21.29
C ALA A 259 20.76 23.19 22.75
N GLY A 260 20.02 22.17 23.19
CA GLY A 260 19.43 22.09 24.53
C GLY A 260 18.06 22.75 24.66
N ALA A 261 17.46 22.63 25.84
CA ALA A 261 16.06 22.99 26.09
C ALA A 261 15.74 24.48 25.87
N GLU A 262 16.61 25.39 26.31
CA GLU A 262 16.45 26.83 26.11
C GLU A 262 16.44 27.21 24.62
N ALA A 263 17.43 26.73 23.87
CA ALA A 263 17.54 27.01 22.44
C ALA A 263 16.35 26.41 21.67
N HIS A 264 15.88 25.23 22.09
CA HIS A 264 14.70 24.61 21.54
C HIS A 264 13.44 25.45 21.78
N VAL A 265 13.20 25.91 23.01
CA VAL A 265 12.04 26.77 23.33
C VAL A 265 12.09 28.07 22.54
N HIS A 266 13.25 28.74 22.50
CA HIS A 266 13.41 29.99 21.75
C HIS A 266 13.13 29.80 20.25
N TRP A 267 13.59 28.69 19.65
CA TRP A 267 13.26 28.34 18.27
C TRP A 267 11.76 28.03 18.11
N ALA A 268 11.19 27.20 18.99
CA ALA A 268 9.79 26.79 18.91
C ALA A 268 8.86 28.01 18.95
N GLN A 269 9.11 28.98 19.83
CA GLN A 269 8.32 30.22 19.95
C GLN A 269 8.34 31.12 18.71
N GLN A 270 9.28 30.91 17.78
CA GLN A 270 9.32 31.63 16.50
C GLN A 270 8.45 30.96 15.42
N LEU A 271 7.98 29.74 15.66
CA LEU A 271 7.15 29.01 14.71
C LEU A 271 5.78 29.67 14.56
N THR A 272 5.35 29.78 13.32
CA THR A 272 4.03 30.27 12.92
C THR A 272 3.09 29.12 12.59
N TYR A 273 1.81 29.42 12.40
CA TYR A 273 0.83 28.44 11.94
C TYR A 273 1.29 27.71 10.68
N ALA A 274 1.88 28.41 9.71
CA ALA A 274 2.37 27.81 8.47
C ALA A 274 3.53 26.83 8.67
N ASP A 275 4.38 27.05 9.68
CA ASP A 275 5.50 26.17 10.00
C ASP A 275 5.00 24.88 10.68
N VAL A 276 4.01 25.01 11.57
CA VAL A 276 3.45 23.89 12.34
C VAL A 276 2.46 23.04 11.53
N PHE A 277 1.69 23.69 10.65
CA PHE A 277 0.70 23.05 9.78
C PHE A 277 1.06 23.28 8.30
N PRO A 278 2.19 22.76 7.81
CA PRO A 278 2.65 23.01 6.45
C PRO A 278 1.74 22.33 5.43
N ALA A 279 1.55 23.01 4.30
CA ALA A 279 0.96 22.43 3.09
C ALA A 279 2.00 22.48 1.97
N PRO A 280 2.96 21.55 1.96
CA PRO A 280 4.01 21.54 0.95
C PRO A 280 3.40 21.41 -0.45
N LEU A 281 4.07 22.02 -1.42
CA LEU A 281 3.63 21.98 -2.82
C LEU A 281 4.82 21.67 -3.70
N ASN A 282 4.57 20.88 -4.75
CA ASN A 282 5.54 20.60 -5.78
C ASN A 282 6.12 21.92 -6.37
N PRO A 283 7.45 22.10 -6.39
CA PRO A 283 8.07 23.32 -6.91
C PRO A 283 7.67 23.67 -8.35
N CYS A 284 7.40 22.67 -9.20
CA CYS A 284 6.94 22.87 -10.58
C CYS A 284 5.54 23.49 -10.62
N LEU A 285 4.65 23.08 -9.72
CA LEU A 285 3.32 23.66 -9.59
C LEU A 285 3.40 25.11 -9.08
N ALA A 286 4.21 25.35 -8.05
CA ALA A 286 4.45 26.70 -7.51
C ALA A 286 5.04 27.66 -8.56
N TRP A 287 5.95 27.16 -9.40
CA TRP A 287 6.59 27.91 -10.48
C TRP A 287 5.58 28.52 -11.46
N THR A 288 4.46 27.82 -11.75
CA THR A 288 3.44 28.34 -12.66
C THR A 288 2.88 29.69 -12.18
N PHE A 289 2.57 29.81 -10.88
CA PHE A 289 2.09 31.05 -10.29
C PHE A 289 3.15 32.16 -10.32
N GLN A 290 4.42 31.82 -10.09
CA GLN A 290 5.53 32.79 -10.16
C GLN A 290 5.68 33.38 -11.57
N VAL A 291 5.59 32.55 -12.61
CA VAL A 291 5.66 33.02 -14.00
C VAL A 291 4.43 33.84 -14.36
N GLN A 292 3.24 33.39 -13.95
CA GLN A 292 2.00 34.13 -14.15
C GLN A 292 2.04 35.52 -13.49
N ALA A 293 2.60 35.65 -12.28
CA ALA A 293 2.77 36.94 -11.62
C ALA A 293 3.62 37.92 -12.43
N ARG A 294 4.66 37.43 -13.14
CA ARG A 294 5.50 38.25 -14.03
C ARG A 294 4.80 38.65 -15.32
N LEU A 295 3.96 37.75 -15.87
CA LEU A 295 3.24 38.00 -17.13
C LEU A 295 1.96 38.84 -16.92
N GLY A 296 1.39 38.83 -15.72
CA GLY A 296 0.09 39.42 -15.45
C GLY A 296 -1.00 38.79 -16.34
N LEU A 297 -1.87 39.62 -16.91
CA LEU A 297 -2.95 39.15 -17.79
C LEU A 297 -2.48 38.74 -19.20
N LYS A 298 -1.22 39.03 -19.57
CA LYS A 298 -0.65 38.57 -20.86
C LYS A 298 -0.57 37.04 -20.95
N VAL A 299 -0.64 36.33 -19.82
CA VAL A 299 -0.69 34.86 -19.80
C VAL A 299 -1.83 34.30 -20.66
N VAL A 300 -2.97 35.01 -20.77
CA VAL A 300 -4.10 34.60 -21.61
C VAL A 300 -3.70 34.51 -23.07
N GLN A 301 -3.08 35.57 -23.60
CA GLN A 301 -2.59 35.63 -24.98
C GLN A 301 -1.47 34.61 -25.24
N VAL A 302 -0.59 34.40 -24.25
CA VAL A 302 0.47 33.38 -24.34
C VAL A 302 -0.13 31.98 -24.49
N ARG A 303 -1.11 31.63 -23.64
CA ARG A 303 -1.81 30.34 -23.67
C ARG A 303 -2.53 30.10 -25.00
N GLU A 304 -3.22 31.12 -25.52
CA GLU A 304 -3.90 31.05 -26.82
C GLU A 304 -2.89 30.85 -27.96
N SER A 305 -1.77 31.58 -27.94
CA SER A 305 -0.71 31.45 -28.95
C SER A 305 -0.07 30.07 -28.93
N VAL A 306 0.17 29.50 -27.74
CA VAL A 306 0.67 28.13 -27.56
C VAL A 306 -0.32 27.11 -28.11
N LEU A 307 -1.61 27.25 -27.81
CA LEU A 307 -2.65 26.35 -28.31
C LEU A 307 -2.78 26.42 -29.84
N GLN A 308 -2.67 27.62 -30.42
CA GLN A 308 -2.71 27.81 -31.87
C GLN A 308 -1.49 27.17 -32.55
N ASP A 309 -0.29 27.37 -31.99
CA ASP A 309 0.94 26.75 -32.49
C ASP A 309 0.92 25.22 -32.34
N LEU A 310 0.33 24.68 -31.27
CA LEU A 310 0.12 23.25 -31.14
C LEU A 310 -0.79 22.68 -32.24
N ARG A 311 -1.88 23.37 -32.58
CA ARG A 311 -2.74 22.97 -33.71
C ARG A 311 -1.99 23.00 -35.03
N ALA A 312 -1.13 24.00 -35.24
CA ALA A 312 -0.28 24.09 -36.42
C ALA A 312 0.71 22.92 -36.47
N LEU A 313 1.38 22.61 -35.34
CA LEU A 313 2.29 21.47 -35.22
C LEU A 313 1.60 20.14 -35.53
N VAL A 314 0.39 19.91 -35.01
CA VAL A 314 -0.41 18.71 -35.32
C VAL A 314 -0.69 18.62 -36.82
N ALA A 315 -1.07 19.72 -37.46
CA ALA A 315 -1.31 19.75 -38.91
C ALA A 315 -0.03 19.53 -39.73
N GLU A 316 1.10 20.12 -39.32
CA GLU A 316 2.42 19.98 -39.96
C GLU A 316 2.90 18.52 -39.93
N LEU A 317 2.69 17.82 -38.82
CA LEU A 317 3.14 16.44 -38.62
C LEU A 317 2.13 15.39 -39.07
N GLN A 318 0.99 15.77 -39.66
CA GLN A 318 -0.09 14.83 -39.95
C GLN A 318 0.32 13.74 -40.95
N GLU A 319 1.06 14.09 -42.01
CA GLU A 319 1.55 13.12 -43.00
C GLU A 319 2.54 12.14 -42.37
N ASP A 320 3.55 12.65 -41.64
CA ASP A 320 4.54 11.85 -40.92
C ASP A 320 3.87 10.95 -39.87
N GLN A 321 2.82 11.43 -39.20
CA GLN A 321 2.03 10.69 -38.21
C GLN A 321 1.28 9.53 -38.87
N ASP A 322 0.65 9.76 -40.01
CA ASP A 322 -0.08 8.71 -40.74
C ASP A 322 0.88 7.64 -41.30
N GLU A 323 2.08 8.02 -41.72
CA GLU A 323 3.17 7.10 -42.09
C GLU A 323 3.66 6.30 -40.86
N ALA A 324 3.94 6.99 -39.75
CA ALA A 324 4.37 6.36 -38.51
C ALA A 324 3.34 5.33 -38.03
N LEU A 325 2.04 5.66 -38.03
CA LEU A 325 0.95 4.74 -37.68
C LEU A 325 0.83 3.51 -38.59
N GLN A 326 1.38 3.53 -39.81
CA GLN A 326 1.45 2.35 -40.67
C GLN A 326 2.62 1.44 -40.31
N SER A 327 3.69 2.00 -39.74
CA SER A 327 4.86 1.25 -39.28
C SER A 327 4.68 0.56 -37.91
N LEU A 328 3.69 0.99 -37.12
CA LEU A 328 3.40 0.40 -35.81
C LEU A 328 2.80 -1.01 -35.92
N PRO A 329 2.88 -1.84 -34.86
CA PRO A 329 2.16 -3.10 -34.79
C PRO A 329 0.66 -2.88 -35.04
N ALA A 330 0.04 -3.82 -35.77
CA ALA A 330 -1.34 -3.64 -36.25
C ALA A 330 -2.35 -3.38 -35.11
N HIS A 331 -2.18 -4.04 -33.96
CA HIS A 331 -3.04 -3.83 -32.78
C HIS A 331 -2.80 -2.48 -32.11
N VAL A 332 -1.54 -2.02 -32.04
CA VAL A 332 -1.18 -0.69 -31.52
C VAL A 332 -1.81 0.40 -32.40
N ALA A 333 -1.62 0.30 -33.71
CA ALA A 333 -2.18 1.24 -34.67
C ALA A 333 -3.72 1.26 -34.61
N ALA A 334 -4.37 0.10 -34.41
CA ALA A 334 -5.81 0.01 -34.26
C ALA A 334 -6.32 0.76 -33.02
N VAL A 335 -5.57 0.78 -31.90
CA VAL A 335 -5.95 1.53 -30.70
C VAL A 335 -5.91 3.04 -30.97
N TYR A 336 -4.86 3.55 -31.61
CA TYR A 336 -4.70 4.99 -31.85
C TYR A 336 -5.53 5.57 -33.00
N ARG A 337 -5.91 4.75 -34.00
CA ARG A 337 -6.73 5.19 -35.14
C ARG A 337 -8.19 5.52 -34.76
N GLN A 338 -8.61 5.19 -33.54
CA GLN A 338 -10.00 5.36 -33.10
C GLN A 338 -10.42 6.83 -33.04
N GLY A 339 -11.68 7.10 -33.39
CA GLY A 339 -12.33 8.41 -33.25
C GLY A 339 -12.46 9.18 -34.57
N SER A 340 -13.11 10.35 -34.51
CA SER A 340 -13.07 11.29 -35.63
C SER A 340 -11.62 11.74 -35.88
N PRO A 341 -11.26 12.21 -37.09
CA PRO A 341 -9.91 12.73 -37.38
C PRO A 341 -9.40 13.78 -36.37
N GLN A 342 -10.33 14.49 -35.71
CA GLN A 342 -10.05 15.53 -34.71
C GLN A 342 -9.82 14.99 -33.28
N LEU A 343 -10.06 13.69 -33.04
CA LEU A 343 -9.96 13.03 -31.73
C LEU A 343 -9.03 11.80 -31.76
N ARG A 344 -8.15 11.73 -32.76
CA ARG A 344 -7.08 10.72 -32.86
C ARG A 344 -5.93 11.10 -31.94
N PHE A 345 -5.32 10.11 -31.31
CA PHE A 345 -4.17 10.29 -30.42
C PHE A 345 -2.96 10.83 -31.21
N GLN A 346 -2.38 11.95 -30.76
CA GLN A 346 -1.32 12.65 -31.49
C GLN A 346 0.08 12.21 -31.04
N LEU A 347 0.51 11.02 -31.47
CA LEU A 347 1.78 10.40 -31.08
C LEU A 347 3.02 11.25 -31.41
N LEU A 348 3.19 11.70 -32.66
CA LEU A 348 4.36 12.49 -33.06
C LEU A 348 4.36 13.89 -32.44
N PRO A 349 3.25 14.65 -32.42
CA PRO A 349 3.19 15.91 -31.69
C PRO A 349 3.53 15.74 -30.20
N LEU A 350 3.01 14.70 -29.53
CA LEU A 350 3.35 14.41 -28.14
C LEU A 350 4.85 14.16 -27.96
N ALA A 351 5.44 13.32 -28.83
CA ALA A 351 6.88 13.04 -28.81
C ALA A 351 7.74 14.29 -29.00
N TRP A 352 7.33 15.16 -29.93
CA TRP A 352 7.99 16.43 -30.18
C TRP A 352 7.97 17.34 -28.93
N LEU A 353 6.84 17.41 -28.22
CA LEU A 353 6.71 18.21 -27.00
C LEU A 353 7.55 17.65 -25.84
N LEU A 354 7.62 16.33 -25.70
CA LEU A 354 8.44 15.65 -24.69
C LEU A 354 9.94 15.93 -24.88
N GLU A 355 10.41 15.92 -26.13
CA GLU A 355 11.79 16.26 -26.46
C GLU A 355 12.06 17.76 -26.23
N LEU A 356 11.13 18.63 -26.68
CA LEU A 356 11.24 20.07 -26.49
C LEU A 356 11.37 20.47 -25.01
N CYS A 357 10.57 19.85 -24.14
CA CYS A 357 10.53 20.17 -22.72
C CYS A 357 11.49 19.34 -21.86
N GLN A 358 12.23 18.40 -22.46
CA GLN A 358 13.15 17.47 -21.79
C GLN A 358 12.48 16.68 -20.66
N PHE A 359 11.34 16.04 -20.95
CA PHE A 359 10.65 15.22 -19.95
C PHE A 359 11.54 14.08 -19.42
N PRO A 360 11.59 13.83 -18.09
CA PRO A 360 12.34 12.71 -17.52
C PRO A 360 11.80 11.34 -17.97
N GLY A 361 12.67 10.38 -18.30
CA GLY A 361 12.23 9.04 -18.72
C GLY A 361 11.46 8.99 -20.06
N ARG A 362 11.62 10.02 -20.90
CA ARG A 362 10.92 10.12 -22.19
C ARG A 362 11.25 8.99 -23.15
N THR A 363 12.49 8.47 -23.16
CA THR A 363 12.90 7.40 -24.09
C THR A 363 12.07 6.15 -23.85
N GLU A 364 12.00 5.71 -22.60
CA GLU A 364 11.25 4.53 -22.20
C GLU A 364 9.74 4.69 -22.48
N LEU A 365 9.20 5.88 -22.19
CA LEU A 365 7.79 6.18 -22.42
C LEU A 365 7.45 6.22 -23.92
N LEU A 366 8.30 6.83 -24.74
CA LEU A 366 8.11 6.86 -26.19
C LEU A 366 8.16 5.46 -26.78
N THR A 367 9.10 4.64 -26.34
CA THR A 367 9.17 3.24 -26.75
C THR A 367 7.86 2.49 -26.45
N GLU A 368 7.24 2.70 -25.28
CA GLU A 368 5.94 2.09 -24.97
C GLU A 368 4.77 2.72 -25.72
N LEU A 369 4.79 4.03 -25.96
CA LEU A 369 3.75 4.69 -26.75
C LEU A 369 3.74 4.16 -28.20
N PHE A 370 4.90 3.89 -28.81
CA PHE A 370 4.99 3.36 -30.18
C PHE A 370 4.75 1.84 -30.26
N TRP A 371 5.20 1.08 -29.27
CA TRP A 371 5.24 -0.39 -29.37
C TRP A 371 4.34 -1.12 -28.36
N GLY A 372 3.60 -0.37 -27.54
CA GLY A 372 2.69 -0.89 -26.52
C GLY A 372 3.30 -1.01 -25.12
N PHE A 373 2.44 -0.85 -24.11
CA PHE A 373 2.81 -0.89 -22.69
C PHE A 373 2.91 -2.33 -22.17
N ARG A 374 3.93 -2.58 -21.34
CA ARG A 374 4.14 -3.87 -20.66
C ARG A 374 3.18 -3.99 -19.47
N LEU A 375 2.62 -5.18 -19.25
CA LEU A 375 1.64 -5.40 -18.17
C LEU A 375 2.13 -6.37 -17.07
N LEU A 376 3.11 -7.23 -17.36
CA LEU A 376 3.55 -8.28 -16.44
C LEU A 376 4.63 -7.84 -15.43
N GLY A 377 4.34 -8.10 -14.15
CA GLY A 377 5.25 -8.63 -13.12
C GLY A 377 4.75 -10.03 -12.68
N PRO A 378 5.46 -10.80 -11.83
CA PRO A 378 5.13 -12.21 -11.56
C PRO A 378 3.72 -12.44 -10.98
N MET A 379 3.07 -13.51 -11.44
CA MET A 379 1.67 -13.87 -11.19
C MET A 379 1.41 -14.47 -9.78
N VAL A 380 0.32 -14.09 -9.12
CA VAL A 380 -0.26 -14.75 -7.93
C VAL A 380 -1.79 -14.76 -8.06
N ALA A 381 -2.44 -15.85 -7.65
CA ALA A 381 -3.90 -16.07 -7.78
C ALA A 381 -4.72 -15.56 -6.59
N ASP A 382 -5.95 -15.15 -6.87
CA ASP A 382 -7.08 -14.78 -6.00
C ASP A 382 -8.30 -15.69 -6.35
N PRO A 383 -9.34 -15.77 -5.50
CA PRO A 383 -10.46 -16.69 -5.69
C PRO A 383 -11.58 -16.10 -6.58
N PRO A 384 -12.27 -16.93 -7.38
CA PRO A 384 -13.32 -16.49 -8.32
C PRO A 384 -14.53 -15.86 -7.60
N SER A 385 -14.98 -14.69 -8.09
CA SER A 385 -16.22 -14.05 -7.64
C SER A 385 -17.45 -14.75 -8.24
N THR A 386 -18.30 -15.34 -7.40
CA THR A 386 -19.52 -16.06 -7.77
C THR A 386 -20.76 -15.14 -7.83
N GLN A 387 -20.77 -14.13 -8.71
CA GLN A 387 -21.99 -13.36 -8.98
C GLN A 387 -22.43 -13.49 -10.45
N PRO A 388 -23.58 -14.12 -10.74
CA PRO A 388 -24.07 -14.39 -12.09
C PRO A 388 -24.77 -13.20 -12.78
N GLU A 389 -24.90 -12.03 -12.14
CA GLU A 389 -25.71 -10.90 -12.66
C GLU A 389 -25.03 -10.04 -13.74
N HIS A 390 -23.77 -10.33 -14.14
CA HIS A 390 -22.98 -9.44 -15.02
C HIS A 390 -22.58 -10.01 -16.38
N HIS A 391 -22.89 -11.27 -16.71
CA HIS A 391 -22.38 -11.90 -17.93
C HIS A 391 -22.85 -11.20 -19.23
N GLU A 392 -24.14 -10.93 -19.37
CA GLU A 392 -24.70 -10.30 -20.58
C GLU A 392 -24.22 -8.86 -20.79
N VAL A 393 -24.11 -8.09 -19.70
CA VAL A 393 -23.59 -6.71 -19.72
C VAL A 393 -22.11 -6.70 -20.14
N MET A 394 -21.32 -7.65 -19.64
CA MET A 394 -19.90 -7.75 -19.97
C MET A 394 -19.67 -8.19 -21.42
N VAL A 395 -20.47 -9.12 -21.95
CA VAL A 395 -20.41 -9.49 -23.38
C VAL A 395 -20.80 -8.32 -24.28
N ALA A 396 -21.86 -7.57 -23.94
CA ALA A 396 -22.25 -6.38 -24.69
C ALA A 396 -21.15 -5.29 -24.69
N GLU A 397 -20.48 -5.11 -23.55
CA GLU A 397 -19.33 -4.20 -23.43
C GLU A 397 -18.13 -4.68 -24.26
N LEU A 398 -17.79 -5.98 -24.25
CA LEU A 398 -16.73 -6.55 -25.07
C LEU A 398 -17.01 -6.38 -26.57
N GLU A 399 -18.26 -6.55 -26.98
CA GLU A 399 -18.66 -6.37 -28.38
C GLU A 399 -18.56 -4.90 -28.82
N LYS A 400 -18.93 -3.96 -27.94
CA LYS A 400 -18.72 -2.52 -28.14
C LYS A 400 -17.23 -2.19 -28.28
N GLU A 401 -16.39 -2.75 -27.41
CA GLU A 401 -14.94 -2.55 -27.43
C GLU A 401 -14.26 -3.22 -28.64
N ARG A 402 -14.83 -4.32 -29.13
CA ARG A 402 -14.41 -4.97 -30.39
C ARG A 402 -14.66 -4.08 -31.59
N GLN A 403 -15.82 -3.42 -31.65
CA GLN A 403 -16.12 -2.44 -32.71
C GLN A 403 -15.15 -1.25 -32.70
N LEU A 404 -14.62 -0.91 -31.53
CA LEU A 404 -13.56 0.09 -31.39
C LEU A 404 -12.17 -0.46 -31.76
N GLY A 405 -11.98 -1.78 -31.85
CA GLY A 405 -10.67 -2.41 -32.10
C GLY A 405 -9.80 -2.52 -30.84
N ARG A 406 -10.34 -2.25 -29.66
CA ARG A 406 -9.65 -2.37 -28.36
C ARG A 406 -9.63 -3.81 -27.84
N VAL A 407 -10.49 -4.66 -28.38
CA VAL A 407 -10.63 -6.07 -28.04
C VAL A 407 -10.73 -6.88 -29.33
N GLN A 408 -10.15 -8.08 -29.33
CA GLN A 408 -10.30 -9.08 -30.37
C GLN A 408 -11.09 -10.28 -29.83
N GLY A 409 -12.00 -10.82 -30.63
CA GLY A 409 -12.76 -12.01 -30.26
C GLY A 409 -14.14 -12.10 -30.93
N PRO A 410 -14.89 -13.18 -30.66
CA PRO A 410 -14.45 -14.35 -29.89
C PRO A 410 -13.36 -15.14 -30.64
N LEU A 411 -12.29 -15.50 -29.94
CA LEU A 411 -11.15 -16.28 -30.43
C LEU A 411 -11.34 -17.78 -30.12
N PRO A 412 -10.74 -18.69 -30.90
CA PRO A 412 -10.76 -20.12 -30.59
C PRO A 412 -10.11 -20.40 -29.23
N LEU A 413 -10.80 -21.15 -28.36
CA LEU A 413 -10.24 -21.59 -27.07
C LEU A 413 -9.00 -22.48 -27.24
N SER A 414 -8.79 -23.08 -28.41
CA SER A 414 -7.58 -23.84 -28.76
C SER A 414 -6.31 -23.00 -28.77
N LEU A 415 -6.41 -21.67 -28.76
CA LEU A 415 -5.27 -20.77 -28.60
C LEU A 415 -4.76 -20.74 -27.14
N LEU A 416 -5.57 -21.17 -26.17
CA LEU A 416 -5.09 -21.52 -24.84
C LEU A 416 -4.41 -22.88 -24.97
N GLY A 417 -3.07 -22.91 -24.96
CA GLY A 417 -2.29 -24.12 -25.22
C GLY A 417 -2.77 -25.34 -24.42
N SER A 418 -2.71 -26.54 -25.01
CA SER A 418 -3.25 -27.80 -24.47
C SER A 418 -2.45 -28.40 -23.30
N GLY A 419 -1.89 -27.58 -22.41
CA GLY A 419 -0.92 -28.02 -21.43
C GLY A 419 -0.75 -27.09 -20.23
N GLN A 420 -1.86 -26.77 -19.55
CA GLN A 420 -1.95 -26.46 -18.11
C GLN A 420 -3.41 -26.06 -17.86
N GLU A 421 -4.02 -26.53 -16.76
CA GLU A 421 -5.28 -25.93 -16.31
C GLU A 421 -5.07 -24.41 -16.18
N PRO A 422 -5.96 -23.57 -16.73
CA PRO A 422 -5.83 -22.13 -16.62
C PRO A 422 -5.83 -21.79 -15.13
N ALA A 423 -4.73 -21.21 -14.64
CA ALA A 423 -4.74 -20.53 -13.36
C ALA A 423 -5.88 -19.49 -13.43
N ALA A 424 -6.69 -19.43 -12.37
CA ALA A 424 -7.73 -18.42 -12.25
C ALA A 424 -7.13 -17.02 -12.49
N VAL A 425 -7.89 -16.21 -13.23
CA VAL A 425 -7.48 -14.89 -13.71
C VAL A 425 -7.53 -13.91 -12.55
N ASP A 426 -6.39 -13.38 -12.13
CA ASP A 426 -6.34 -12.37 -11.08
C ASP A 426 -5.40 -11.21 -11.39
N THR A 427 -5.82 -10.05 -10.91
CA THR A 427 -5.11 -8.78 -11.00
C THR A 427 -3.79 -8.84 -10.23
N ILE A 428 -2.67 -8.56 -10.90
CA ILE A 428 -1.37 -8.32 -10.26
C ILE A 428 -1.56 -7.21 -9.21
N SER A 429 -1.31 -7.46 -7.91
CA SER A 429 -1.22 -6.39 -6.92
C SER A 429 0.21 -5.85 -6.89
N ALA A 430 0.43 -4.57 -7.21
CA ALA A 430 1.68 -3.90 -6.90
C ALA A 430 1.72 -3.59 -5.39
N VAL A 431 2.84 -3.88 -4.73
CA VAL A 431 3.08 -3.50 -3.33
C VAL A 431 3.31 -1.99 -3.21
N ASP A 432 3.73 -1.36 -4.32
CA ASP A 432 3.92 0.08 -4.41
C ASP A 432 2.60 0.78 -4.74
N THR A 433 2.32 1.85 -4.01
CA THR A 433 1.24 2.78 -4.36
C THR A 433 1.80 3.73 -5.40
N PRO A 434 1.17 3.87 -6.59
CA PRO A 434 1.69 4.77 -7.59
C PRO A 434 1.66 6.23 -7.10
N PRO A 435 2.63 7.07 -7.51
CA PRO A 435 2.63 8.47 -7.16
C PRO A 435 1.38 9.14 -7.74
N TYR A 436 0.64 9.84 -6.90
CA TYR A 436 -0.46 10.71 -7.32
C TYR A 436 -0.45 11.96 -6.47
N LEU A 437 -0.92 13.05 -7.08
CA LEU A 437 -1.08 14.33 -6.42
C LEU A 437 -2.52 14.44 -5.91
N GLY A 438 -2.69 14.28 -4.62
CA GLY A 438 -3.95 14.17 -3.91
C GLY A 438 -4.46 15.50 -3.33
N GLY A 439 -5.25 15.40 -2.27
CA GLY A 439 -5.78 16.58 -1.59
C GLY A 439 -4.74 17.51 -0.94
N PRO A 440 -3.55 17.06 -0.47
CA PRO A 440 -2.52 18.00 0.00
C PRO A 440 -2.07 18.97 -1.11
N THR A 441 -1.90 18.48 -2.35
CA THR A 441 -1.62 19.32 -3.53
C THR A 441 -2.71 20.37 -3.78
N VAL A 442 -3.99 20.04 -3.59
CA VAL A 442 -5.09 21.02 -3.70
C VAL A 442 -4.93 22.12 -2.64
N VAL A 443 -4.67 21.75 -1.37
CA VAL A 443 -4.48 22.73 -0.28
C VAL A 443 -3.25 23.60 -0.56
N GLY A 444 -2.09 23.00 -0.79
CA GLY A 444 -0.83 23.71 -1.06
C GLY A 444 -0.95 24.65 -2.27
N GLY A 445 -1.62 24.19 -3.34
CA GLY A 445 -1.88 25.01 -4.52
C GLY A 445 -2.75 26.23 -4.24
N VAL A 446 -3.82 26.09 -3.46
CA VAL A 446 -4.69 27.21 -3.09
C VAL A 446 -3.96 28.21 -2.20
N LEU A 447 -3.16 27.74 -1.23
CA LEU A 447 -2.35 28.62 -0.39
C LEU A 447 -1.33 29.40 -1.21
N GLN A 448 -0.55 28.70 -2.05
CA GLN A 448 0.47 29.33 -2.89
C GLN A 448 -0.13 30.34 -3.88
N CYS A 449 -1.27 30.02 -4.49
CA CYS A 449 -1.96 30.92 -5.40
C CYS A 449 -2.42 32.20 -4.67
N SER A 450 -3.01 32.05 -3.48
CA SER A 450 -3.48 33.17 -2.66
C SER A 450 -2.35 34.01 -2.07
N GLU A 451 -1.15 33.43 -1.87
CA GLU A 451 0.05 34.22 -1.54
C GLU A 451 0.56 35.03 -2.72
N THR A 452 0.48 34.45 -3.91
CA THR A 452 1.03 35.05 -5.12
C THR A 452 0.11 36.13 -5.67
N PHE A 453 -1.21 35.96 -5.53
CA PHE A 453 -2.23 36.86 -6.06
C PHE A 453 -3.19 37.28 -4.96
N ALA A 454 -3.57 38.57 -4.94
CA ALA A 454 -4.61 39.10 -4.07
C ALA A 454 -6.05 38.74 -4.53
N GLU A 455 -6.17 37.77 -5.45
CA GLU A 455 -7.44 37.36 -6.07
C GLU A 455 -7.85 35.99 -5.54
N PRO A 456 -9.17 35.70 -5.44
CA PRO A 456 -9.64 34.38 -5.08
C PRO A 456 -9.22 33.29 -6.08
N VAL A 457 -9.06 32.06 -5.59
CA VAL A 457 -8.72 30.87 -6.39
C VAL A 457 -10.00 30.12 -6.79
N LEU A 458 -10.03 29.56 -7.99
CA LEU A 458 -11.09 28.68 -8.46
C LEU A 458 -10.55 27.28 -8.78
N LEU A 459 -11.39 26.27 -8.53
CA LEU A 459 -11.07 24.86 -8.75
C LEU A 459 -11.83 24.33 -9.97
N GLY A 460 -11.09 23.82 -10.95
CA GLY A 460 -11.63 23.15 -12.13
C GLY A 460 -11.10 21.73 -12.28
N ALA A 461 -11.82 20.89 -13.02
CA ALA A 461 -11.37 19.55 -13.36
C ALA A 461 -12.00 18.99 -14.64
N ILE A 462 -11.30 18.02 -15.22
CA ILE A 462 -11.71 17.23 -16.37
C ILE A 462 -11.46 15.75 -16.08
N ASP A 463 -12.26 14.89 -16.71
CA ASP A 463 -12.21 13.44 -16.54
C ASP A 463 -11.99 12.83 -17.93
N HIS A 464 -10.91 12.06 -18.09
CA HIS A 464 -10.60 11.39 -19.35
C HIS A 464 -11.55 10.22 -19.61
N GLU A 465 -12.15 10.20 -20.79
CA GLU A 465 -13.02 9.11 -21.20
C GLU A 465 -12.19 7.87 -21.58
N GLY A 466 -12.48 6.75 -20.92
CA GLY A 466 -11.84 5.47 -21.23
C GLY A 466 -10.38 5.36 -20.75
N ALA A 467 -9.76 6.44 -20.28
CA ALA A 467 -8.44 6.50 -19.65
C ALA A 467 -7.43 5.49 -20.25
N TYR A 468 -7.04 4.45 -19.50
CA TYR A 468 -6.10 3.42 -19.93
C TYR A 468 -6.54 2.67 -21.21
N ARG A 469 -7.83 2.51 -21.49
CA ARG A 469 -8.29 1.92 -22.76
C ARG A 469 -7.94 2.76 -24.00
N SER A 470 -7.44 3.98 -23.83
CA SER A 470 -6.88 4.75 -24.95
C SER A 470 -5.43 4.38 -25.27
N LEU A 471 -4.79 3.51 -24.48
CA LEU A 471 -3.39 3.12 -24.64
C LEU A 471 -3.28 1.63 -24.99
N PRO A 472 -2.35 1.26 -25.89
CA PRO A 472 -2.19 -0.11 -26.36
C PRO A 472 -1.39 -0.98 -25.40
N VAL A 473 -1.70 -2.28 -25.35
CA VAL A 473 -0.81 -3.28 -24.72
C VAL A 473 0.31 -3.65 -25.68
N ARG A 474 1.46 -4.06 -25.13
CA ARG A 474 2.58 -4.57 -25.93
C ARG A 474 2.23 -5.87 -26.64
N GLU A 475 1.71 -6.83 -25.89
CA GLU A 475 1.44 -8.19 -26.37
C GLU A 475 -0.01 -8.60 -26.04
N PRO A 476 -0.94 -8.55 -27.01
CA PRO A 476 -2.35 -8.91 -26.77
C PRO A 476 -2.55 -10.35 -26.30
N THR A 477 -1.63 -11.26 -26.66
CA THR A 477 -1.70 -12.68 -26.26
C THR A 477 -1.56 -12.88 -24.75
N GLU A 478 -1.01 -11.90 -24.03
CA GLU A 478 -0.88 -11.91 -22.57
C GLU A 478 -2.10 -11.32 -21.84
N CYS A 479 -3.08 -10.80 -22.59
CA CYS A 479 -4.22 -10.05 -22.05
C CYS A 479 -5.56 -10.71 -22.42
N GLY A 480 -5.70 -12.00 -22.10
CA GLY A 480 -6.88 -12.80 -22.41
C GLY A 480 -7.96 -12.76 -21.32
N LEU A 481 -9.22 -12.64 -21.72
CA LEU A 481 -10.41 -12.80 -20.87
C LEU A 481 -11.24 -13.99 -21.38
N VAL A 482 -11.50 -14.96 -20.51
CA VAL A 482 -12.41 -16.08 -20.80
C VAL A 482 -13.78 -15.77 -20.23
N MET A 483 -14.77 -15.62 -21.12
CA MET A 483 -16.15 -15.39 -20.73
C MET A 483 -16.88 -16.72 -20.48
N PRO A 484 -17.43 -16.93 -19.26
CA PRO A 484 -18.12 -18.17 -18.92
C PRO A 484 -19.53 -18.20 -19.52
N GLY A 485 -19.84 -19.17 -20.38
CA GLY A 485 -21.17 -19.36 -20.97
C GLY A 485 -21.41 -20.79 -21.42
N VAL A 486 -22.59 -21.07 -22.02
CA VAL A 486 -22.93 -22.40 -22.60
C VAL A 486 -21.87 -22.87 -23.60
N SER A 487 -21.24 -21.91 -24.30
CA SER A 487 -19.98 -22.10 -25.00
C SER A 487 -19.02 -21.00 -24.54
N PRO A 488 -17.97 -21.33 -23.77
CA PRO A 488 -17.01 -20.32 -23.32
C PRO A 488 -16.34 -19.65 -24.52
N SER A 489 -16.04 -18.35 -24.39
CA SER A 489 -15.40 -17.57 -25.46
C SER A 489 -14.16 -16.85 -24.94
N LEU A 490 -13.09 -16.85 -25.73
CA LEU A 490 -11.85 -16.13 -25.43
C LEU A 490 -11.85 -14.77 -26.12
N TRP A 491 -11.44 -13.74 -25.38
CA TRP A 491 -11.29 -12.38 -25.87
C TRP A 491 -9.89 -11.88 -25.51
N ALA A 492 -9.21 -11.19 -26.42
CA ALA A 492 -7.89 -10.62 -26.17
C ALA A 492 -7.95 -9.09 -26.20
N HIS A 493 -7.33 -8.43 -25.23
CA HIS A 493 -7.28 -6.97 -25.17
C HIS A 493 -6.11 -6.43 -26.02
N ASN A 494 -6.41 -5.49 -26.92
CA ASN A 494 -5.40 -4.69 -27.64
C ASN A 494 -5.03 -3.41 -26.89
N ALA A 495 -5.93 -2.92 -26.03
CA ALA A 495 -5.73 -1.77 -25.17
C ALA A 495 -5.61 -2.19 -23.71
N LEU A 496 -5.01 -1.34 -22.87
CA LEU A 496 -4.82 -1.63 -21.45
C LEU A 496 -6.19 -1.95 -20.78
N PRO A 497 -6.34 -3.14 -20.16
CA PRO A 497 -7.62 -3.57 -19.61
C PRO A 497 -7.97 -2.91 -18.26
N PHE A 498 -9.26 -2.73 -18.00
CA PHE A 498 -9.77 -2.45 -16.65
C PHE A 498 -9.40 -3.60 -15.71
N GLY A 499 -9.08 -3.28 -14.45
CA GLY A 499 -8.77 -4.29 -13.44
C GLY A 499 -7.35 -4.84 -13.51
N SER A 500 -6.45 -4.28 -14.32
CA SER A 500 -5.00 -4.58 -14.25
C SER A 500 -4.26 -3.43 -13.56
N VAL A 501 -3.46 -3.74 -12.53
CA VAL A 501 -2.61 -2.72 -11.88
C VAL A 501 -1.55 -2.17 -12.83
N GLY A 502 -0.98 -3.02 -13.69
CA GLY A 502 -0.05 -2.58 -14.73
C GLY A 502 -0.67 -1.51 -15.66
N SER A 503 -1.98 -1.59 -15.89
CA SER A 503 -2.71 -0.58 -16.68
C SER A 503 -2.80 0.77 -15.98
N VAL A 504 -2.94 0.78 -14.64
CA VAL A 504 -2.95 2.00 -13.83
C VAL A 504 -1.59 2.68 -13.90
N TRP A 505 -0.50 1.93 -13.69
CA TRP A 505 0.87 2.47 -13.77
C TRP A 505 1.22 3.02 -15.16
N ALA A 506 0.88 2.27 -16.20
CA ALA A 506 1.10 2.69 -17.58
C ALA A 506 0.38 4.01 -17.90
N TYR A 507 -0.90 4.11 -17.54
CA TYR A 507 -1.67 5.32 -17.78
C TYR A 507 -1.21 6.51 -16.94
N LEU A 508 -0.79 6.29 -15.69
CA LEU A 508 -0.28 7.36 -14.83
C LEU A 508 0.92 8.07 -15.44
N ARG A 509 1.85 7.35 -16.09
CA ARG A 509 2.98 7.97 -16.79
C ARG A 509 2.54 8.88 -17.94
N VAL A 510 1.45 8.53 -18.62
CA VAL A 510 0.85 9.39 -19.65
C VAL A 510 0.14 10.59 -19.00
N ALA A 511 -0.53 10.39 -17.88
CA ALA A 511 -1.17 11.48 -17.15
C ALA A 511 -0.16 12.48 -16.53
N ASP A 512 1.00 11.99 -16.10
CA ASP A 512 2.15 12.79 -15.66
C ASP A 512 2.64 13.69 -16.79
N VAL A 513 2.80 13.14 -18.00
CA VAL A 513 3.17 13.91 -19.20
C VAL A 513 2.17 15.01 -19.49
N VAL A 514 0.88 14.71 -19.45
CA VAL A 514 -0.16 15.68 -19.77
C VAL A 514 -0.20 16.82 -18.75
N SER A 515 -0.05 16.50 -17.46
CA SER A 515 0.05 17.50 -16.38
C SER A 515 1.33 18.33 -16.52
N PHE A 516 2.46 17.67 -16.76
CA PHE A 516 3.75 18.31 -17.01
C PHE A 516 3.71 19.28 -18.20
N LEU A 517 3.18 18.87 -19.34
CA LEU A 517 3.08 19.73 -20.51
C LEU A 517 2.14 20.92 -20.27
N THR A 518 1.07 20.72 -19.49
CA THR A 518 0.21 21.83 -19.06
C THR A 518 0.97 22.82 -18.18
N ILE A 519 1.75 22.34 -17.22
CA ILE A 519 2.60 23.16 -16.35
C ILE A 519 3.62 23.95 -17.19
N SER A 520 4.38 23.23 -18.03
CA SER A 520 5.53 23.76 -18.75
C SER A 520 5.17 24.65 -19.94
N LEU A 521 4.04 24.39 -20.62
CA LEU A 521 3.65 25.09 -21.85
C LEU A 521 2.44 26.01 -21.69
N LEU A 522 1.47 25.66 -20.83
CA LEU A 522 0.32 26.53 -20.57
C LEU A 522 0.54 27.41 -19.34
N LEU A 523 1.60 27.18 -18.56
CA LEU A 523 1.88 27.91 -17.32
C LEU A 523 0.67 27.85 -16.38
N MET A 524 0.05 26.68 -16.30
CA MET A 524 -1.13 26.41 -15.49
C MET A 524 -0.79 25.38 -14.43
N PHE A 525 -1.30 25.61 -13.22
CA PHE A 525 -1.34 24.56 -12.22
C PHE A 525 -2.25 23.45 -12.73
N ALA A 526 -1.69 22.26 -12.95
CA ALA A 526 -2.44 21.06 -13.32
C ALA A 526 -1.81 19.84 -12.66
N ALA A 527 -2.67 19.00 -12.08
CA ALA A 527 -2.29 17.77 -11.43
C ALA A 527 -3.39 16.72 -11.69
N HIS A 528 -3.11 15.46 -11.35
CA HIS A 528 -4.06 14.38 -11.58
C HIS A 528 -4.01 13.34 -10.47
N TYR A 529 -5.13 12.64 -10.34
CA TYR A 529 -5.24 11.41 -9.60
C TYR A 529 -5.82 10.37 -10.56
N VAL A 530 -4.96 9.52 -11.12
CA VAL A 530 -5.34 8.60 -12.21
C VAL A 530 -5.92 9.39 -13.40
N ASP A 531 -7.21 9.27 -13.69
CA ASP A 531 -7.94 9.88 -14.81
C ASP A 531 -8.65 11.20 -14.46
N ASP A 532 -8.70 11.56 -13.17
CA ASP A 532 -9.21 12.83 -12.68
C ASP A 532 -8.11 13.91 -12.73
N PHE A 533 -8.13 14.76 -13.75
CA PHE A 533 -7.23 15.91 -13.85
C PHE A 533 -7.90 17.14 -13.24
N PHE A 534 -7.16 17.88 -12.43
CA PHE A 534 -7.64 19.11 -11.80
C PHE A 534 -6.67 20.26 -12.00
N ALA A 535 -7.22 21.46 -12.07
CA ALA A 535 -6.50 22.69 -12.31
C ALA A 535 -6.94 23.77 -11.30
N LEU A 536 -5.98 24.58 -10.87
CA LEU A 536 -6.18 25.69 -9.94
C LEU A 536 -5.78 26.98 -10.65
N GLU A 537 -6.63 27.99 -10.58
CA GLU A 537 -6.38 29.24 -11.29
C GLU A 537 -7.02 30.43 -10.56
N ARG A 538 -6.39 31.60 -10.64
CA ARG A 538 -6.95 32.82 -10.05
C ARG A 538 -8.20 33.25 -10.80
N PHE A 539 -9.10 33.90 -10.09
CA PHE A 539 -10.44 34.28 -10.56
C PHE A 539 -10.45 34.89 -11.97
N ARG A 540 -9.56 35.87 -12.26
CA ARG A 540 -9.55 36.57 -13.55
C ARG A 540 -9.18 35.71 -14.75
N THR A 541 -8.37 34.67 -14.56
CA THR A 541 -7.85 33.83 -15.65
C THR A 541 -8.43 32.43 -15.67
N ALA A 542 -9.28 32.09 -14.69
CA ALA A 542 -9.82 30.75 -14.50
C ALA A 542 -10.60 30.23 -15.71
N MET A 543 -11.57 30.99 -16.21
CA MET A 543 -12.42 30.53 -17.32
C MET A 543 -11.63 30.38 -18.63
N SER A 544 -10.80 31.37 -18.99
CA SER A 544 -9.95 31.29 -20.18
C SER A 544 -8.89 30.20 -20.07
N GLY A 545 -8.30 30.05 -18.87
CA GLY A 545 -7.34 28.98 -18.58
C GLY A 545 -7.97 27.62 -18.74
N PHE A 546 -9.15 27.40 -18.15
CA PHE A 546 -9.87 26.13 -18.26
C PHE A 546 -10.26 25.79 -19.70
N ALA A 547 -10.70 26.78 -20.49
CA ALA A 547 -11.00 26.58 -21.91
C ALA A 547 -9.76 26.14 -22.70
N VAL A 548 -8.60 26.77 -22.48
CA VAL A 548 -7.34 26.36 -23.11
C VAL A 548 -6.88 25.00 -22.61
N PHE A 549 -7.00 24.72 -21.32
CA PHE A 549 -6.69 23.43 -20.72
C PHE A 549 -7.49 22.30 -21.39
N GLN A 550 -8.81 22.44 -21.51
CA GLN A 550 -9.66 21.48 -22.23
C GLN A 550 -9.25 21.35 -23.70
N ALA A 551 -9.04 22.47 -24.40
CA ALA A 551 -8.68 22.45 -25.81
C ALA A 551 -7.31 21.78 -26.04
N PHE A 552 -6.35 21.99 -25.16
CA PHE A 552 -5.02 21.38 -25.21
C PHE A 552 -5.09 19.85 -25.14
N HIS A 553 -5.88 19.32 -24.21
CA HIS A 553 -6.12 17.87 -24.09
C HIS A 553 -6.76 17.30 -25.36
N ARG A 554 -7.79 17.97 -25.89
CA ARG A 554 -8.45 17.55 -27.14
C ARG A 554 -7.50 17.55 -28.33
N VAL A 555 -6.67 18.59 -28.46
CA VAL A 555 -5.72 18.71 -29.59
C VAL A 555 -4.69 17.59 -29.55
N LEU A 556 -4.26 17.11 -28.38
CA LEU A 556 -3.39 15.94 -28.24
C LEU A 556 -4.12 14.59 -28.44
N GLY A 557 -5.44 14.61 -28.61
CA GLY A 557 -6.26 13.42 -28.86
C GLY A 557 -6.82 12.76 -27.60
N PHE A 558 -6.76 13.41 -26.43
CA PHE A 558 -7.42 12.93 -25.22
C PHE A 558 -8.91 13.26 -25.25
N ARG A 559 -9.74 12.27 -24.99
CA ARG A 559 -11.20 12.41 -24.91
C ARG A 559 -11.62 12.71 -23.48
N MET A 560 -12.61 13.56 -23.32
CA MET A 560 -13.17 13.91 -22.01
C MET A 560 -14.64 13.54 -21.97
N LYS A 561 -15.15 13.17 -20.79
CA LYS A 561 -16.58 12.92 -20.60
C LYS A 561 -17.35 14.24 -20.69
N GLU A 562 -18.04 14.48 -21.81
CA GLU A 562 -18.73 15.76 -22.10
C GLU A 562 -19.83 16.12 -21.09
N GLU A 563 -20.40 15.13 -20.42
CA GLU A 563 -21.44 15.33 -19.40
C GLU A 563 -20.89 15.70 -18.01
N LYS A 564 -19.56 15.72 -17.82
CA LYS A 564 -18.91 15.90 -16.51
C LYS A 564 -17.81 16.98 -16.39
N PRO A 565 -17.63 17.98 -17.29
CA PRO A 565 -16.63 19.00 -17.05
C PRO A 565 -16.97 19.79 -15.80
N LYS A 566 -16.01 19.85 -14.88
CA LYS A 566 -16.12 20.59 -13.62
C LYS A 566 -15.51 21.96 -13.85
N GLU A 567 -16.31 22.87 -14.40
CA GLU A 567 -15.87 24.26 -14.63
C GLU A 567 -15.35 24.93 -13.36
N PRO A 568 -14.42 25.90 -13.47
CA PRO A 568 -13.83 26.59 -12.32
C PRO A 568 -14.86 27.21 -11.38
N ARG A 569 -14.88 26.78 -10.12
CA ARG A 569 -15.82 27.26 -9.09
C ARG A 569 -15.15 27.37 -7.71
N PHE A 570 -15.78 28.13 -6.82
CA PHE A 570 -15.40 28.21 -5.39
C PHE A 570 -15.79 26.96 -4.60
N ALA A 571 -16.75 26.18 -5.10
CA ALA A 571 -17.13 24.90 -4.54
C ALA A 571 -17.09 23.82 -5.62
N GLN A 572 -16.30 22.77 -5.38
CA GLN A 572 -16.06 21.72 -6.38
C GLN A 572 -15.80 20.37 -5.72
N THR A 573 -16.32 19.29 -6.33
CA THR A 573 -15.96 17.93 -5.91
C THR A 573 -14.74 17.43 -6.69
N LEU A 574 -13.59 17.31 -6.03
CA LEU A 574 -12.35 16.78 -6.61
C LEU A 574 -11.87 15.59 -5.77
N LEU A 575 -11.40 14.51 -6.41
CA LEU A 575 -10.81 13.35 -5.72
C LEU A 575 -11.76 12.67 -4.71
N GLY A 576 -13.07 12.80 -4.94
CA GLY A 576 -14.10 12.32 -4.01
C GLY A 576 -14.32 13.18 -2.75
N ILE A 577 -13.78 14.40 -2.73
CA ILE A 577 -13.85 15.38 -1.63
C ILE A 577 -14.60 16.61 -2.13
N GLU A 578 -15.52 17.14 -1.31
CA GLU A 578 -16.15 18.45 -1.53
C GLU A 578 -15.25 19.55 -0.97
N TRP A 579 -14.73 20.39 -1.87
CA TRP A 579 -13.92 21.55 -1.53
C TRP A 579 -14.77 22.80 -1.59
N THR A 580 -14.65 23.67 -0.59
CA THR A 580 -15.29 25.00 -0.57
C THR A 580 -14.25 26.04 -0.17
N LEU A 581 -14.14 27.11 -0.97
CA LEU A 581 -13.22 28.22 -0.74
C LEU A 581 -13.96 29.48 -0.29
N THR A 582 -13.41 30.15 0.72
CA THR A 582 -13.73 31.53 1.11
C THR A 582 -12.50 32.41 0.96
N ALA A 583 -12.58 33.70 1.32
CA ALA A 583 -11.41 34.57 1.30
C ALA A 583 -10.39 34.21 2.41
N GLU A 584 -10.85 33.56 3.48
CA GLU A 584 -10.08 33.26 4.69
C GLU A 584 -9.66 31.80 4.78
N ALA A 585 -10.32 30.90 4.05
CA ALA A 585 -10.27 29.47 4.32
C ALA A 585 -10.51 28.60 3.08
N ILE A 586 -9.91 27.40 3.09
CA ILE A 586 -10.40 26.27 2.31
C ILE A 586 -10.93 25.19 3.25
N PHE A 587 -12.10 24.65 2.90
CA PHE A 587 -12.77 23.58 3.63
C PHE A 587 -12.80 22.32 2.78
N ALA A 588 -12.43 21.20 3.38
CA ALA A 588 -12.56 19.86 2.80
C ALA A 588 -13.62 19.08 3.57
N SER A 589 -14.56 18.46 2.85
CA SER A 589 -15.62 17.63 3.44
C SER A 589 -15.82 16.36 2.62
N PRO A 590 -16.19 15.22 3.24
CA PRO A 590 -16.73 14.11 2.48
C PRO A 590 -18.06 14.53 1.84
N GLY A 591 -18.34 14.03 0.64
CA GLY A 591 -19.56 14.43 -0.06
C GLY A 591 -20.84 13.96 0.63
N ALA A 592 -21.88 14.80 0.67
CA ALA A 592 -23.10 14.52 1.43
C ALA A 592 -23.74 13.17 1.05
N ARG A 593 -23.81 12.87 -0.26
CA ARG A 593 -24.33 11.58 -0.77
C ARG A 593 -23.51 10.38 -0.30
N ARG A 594 -22.20 10.53 -0.12
CA ARG A 594 -21.32 9.47 0.39
C ARG A 594 -21.62 9.20 1.86
N VAL A 595 -21.79 10.25 2.65
CA VAL A 595 -22.17 10.16 4.07
C VAL A 595 -23.51 9.45 4.22
N THR A 596 -24.54 9.86 3.46
CA THR A 596 -25.87 9.21 3.48
C THR A 596 -25.77 7.71 3.17
N LYS A 597 -25.08 7.33 2.08
CA LYS A 597 -24.91 5.92 1.71
C LYS A 597 -24.18 5.09 2.76
N LEU A 598 -23.18 5.69 3.43
CA LEU A 598 -22.46 5.00 4.51
C LEU A 598 -23.35 4.79 5.73
N VAL A 599 -24.15 5.78 6.11
CA VAL A 599 -25.12 5.67 7.20
C VAL A 599 -26.17 4.60 6.90
N GLU A 600 -26.68 4.56 5.68
CA GLU A 600 -27.60 3.50 5.20
C GLU A 600 -26.93 2.13 5.30
N THR A 601 -25.75 1.96 4.71
CA THR A 601 -24.99 0.70 4.73
C THR A 601 -24.72 0.21 6.15
N ILE A 602 -24.32 1.12 7.05
CA ILE A 602 -24.09 0.80 8.47
C ILE A 602 -25.40 0.37 9.13
N THR A 603 -26.51 1.06 8.85
CA THR A 603 -27.83 0.74 9.40
C THR A 603 -28.29 -0.65 8.95
N ASP A 604 -28.03 -1.03 7.70
CA ASP A 604 -28.36 -2.36 7.19
C ASP A 604 -27.60 -3.47 7.93
N PHE A 605 -26.30 -3.29 8.17
CA PHE A 605 -25.50 -4.25 8.96
C PHE A 605 -25.92 -4.30 10.43
N LEU A 606 -26.29 -3.17 11.03
CA LEU A 606 -26.81 -3.13 12.39
C LEU A 606 -28.16 -3.85 12.51
N THR A 607 -29.03 -3.68 11.51
CA THR A 607 -30.34 -4.35 11.44
C THR A 607 -30.19 -5.85 11.22
N SER A 608 -29.29 -6.28 10.32
CA SER A 608 -29.04 -7.69 10.05
C SER A 608 -28.31 -8.39 11.19
N GLY A 609 -27.53 -7.64 11.98
CA GLY A 609 -26.70 -8.15 13.06
C GLY A 609 -25.53 -9.01 12.58
N ARG A 610 -25.19 -9.00 11.28
CA ARG A 610 -24.18 -9.87 10.67
C ARG A 610 -23.37 -9.17 9.58
N MET A 611 -22.11 -9.57 9.43
CA MET A 611 -21.19 -9.02 8.42
C MET A 611 -20.04 -10.01 8.14
N SER A 612 -19.71 -10.24 6.87
CA SER A 612 -18.54 -11.03 6.43
C SER A 612 -17.24 -10.22 6.49
N ALA A 613 -16.09 -10.89 6.41
CA ALA A 613 -14.79 -10.20 6.34
C ALA A 613 -14.65 -9.33 5.08
N SER A 614 -15.18 -9.77 3.93
CA SER A 614 -15.13 -9.03 2.66
C SER A 614 -15.99 -7.76 2.70
N GLU A 615 -17.25 -7.88 3.15
CA GLU A 615 -18.14 -6.72 3.35
C GLU A 615 -17.52 -5.72 4.35
N CYS A 616 -16.90 -6.22 5.41
CA CYS A 616 -16.21 -5.39 6.39
C CYS A 616 -15.02 -4.66 5.77
N SER A 617 -14.21 -5.33 4.96
CA SER A 617 -13.09 -4.74 4.22
C SER A 617 -13.55 -3.56 3.35
N GLN A 618 -14.61 -3.78 2.57
CA GLN A 618 -15.18 -2.75 1.69
C GLN A 618 -15.71 -1.54 2.49
N LEU A 619 -16.45 -1.78 3.58
CA LEU A 619 -16.95 -0.72 4.45
C LEU A 619 -15.79 0.05 5.11
N THR A 620 -14.77 -0.66 5.59
CA THR A 620 -13.59 -0.08 6.25
C THR A 620 -12.84 0.85 5.32
N GLY A 621 -12.62 0.46 4.05
CA GLY A 621 -11.97 1.32 3.07
C GLY A 621 -12.72 2.63 2.84
N LYS A 622 -14.05 2.56 2.67
CA LYS A 622 -14.90 3.74 2.47
C LYS A 622 -14.93 4.66 3.70
N LEU A 623 -14.96 4.08 4.91
CA LEU A 623 -14.91 4.84 6.17
C LEU A 623 -13.54 5.46 6.43
N CYS A 624 -12.45 4.75 6.15
CA CYS A 624 -11.09 5.26 6.29
C CYS A 624 -10.87 6.49 5.41
N PHE A 625 -11.31 6.44 4.15
CA PHE A 625 -11.31 7.61 3.28
C PHE A 625 -12.13 8.76 3.89
N THR A 626 -13.36 8.48 4.32
CA THR A 626 -14.29 9.50 4.84
C THR A 626 -13.71 10.18 6.09
N CYS A 627 -13.17 9.40 7.03
CA CYS A 627 -12.53 9.89 8.25
C CYS A 627 -11.17 10.59 8.02
N THR A 628 -10.63 10.60 6.79
CA THR A 628 -9.40 11.32 6.46
C THR A 628 -9.68 12.78 6.06
N TRP A 629 -10.85 13.05 5.49
CA TRP A 629 -11.25 14.37 4.98
C TRP A 629 -12.17 15.13 5.91
N VAL A 630 -12.22 14.72 7.17
CA VAL A 630 -12.97 15.38 8.23
C VAL A 630 -11.98 16.03 9.18
N PHE A 631 -12.46 16.85 10.10
CA PHE A 631 -11.59 17.54 11.05
C PHE A 631 -10.65 16.58 11.81
N ASN A 632 -9.33 16.76 11.69
CA ASN A 632 -8.25 15.98 12.32
C ASN A 632 -8.36 14.45 12.16
N HIS A 633 -8.36 13.70 13.27
CA HIS A 633 -8.36 12.23 13.30
C HIS A 633 -9.67 11.63 13.81
N VAL A 634 -10.77 12.40 13.71
CA VAL A 634 -12.10 11.99 14.17
C VAL A 634 -12.51 10.66 13.51
N GLY A 635 -13.03 9.75 14.32
CA GLY A 635 -13.58 8.48 13.86
C GLY A 635 -12.54 7.41 13.47
N ARG A 636 -11.23 7.71 13.42
CA ARG A 636 -10.19 6.70 13.12
C ARG A 636 -10.17 5.57 14.13
N MET A 637 -10.38 5.91 15.39
CA MET A 637 -10.43 4.94 16.47
C MET A 637 -11.58 3.93 16.35
N LEU A 638 -12.72 4.37 15.79
CA LEU A 638 -13.88 3.53 15.52
C LEU A 638 -13.62 2.48 14.43
N LEU A 639 -12.54 2.63 13.64
CA LEU A 639 -12.19 1.68 12.60
C LEU A 639 -11.46 0.44 13.13
N GLN A 640 -10.92 0.47 14.36
CA GLN A 640 -10.17 -0.67 14.91
C GLN A 640 -10.96 -1.98 14.94
N PRO A 641 -12.23 -2.02 15.39
CA PRO A 641 -13.00 -3.27 15.39
C PRO A 641 -13.31 -3.75 13.97
N LEU A 642 -13.42 -2.83 13.00
CA LEU A 642 -13.62 -3.17 11.60
C LEU A 642 -12.35 -3.79 11.00
N TYR A 643 -11.17 -3.18 11.20
CA TYR A 643 -9.89 -3.78 10.79
C TYR A 643 -9.71 -5.17 11.42
N HIS A 644 -10.07 -5.35 12.68
CA HIS A 644 -10.04 -6.65 13.32
C HIS A 644 -10.96 -7.67 12.63
N ARG A 645 -12.19 -7.29 12.27
CA ARG A 645 -13.12 -8.15 11.53
C ARG A 645 -12.64 -8.43 10.09
N GLN A 646 -12.05 -7.46 9.41
CA GLN A 646 -11.49 -7.60 8.07
C GLN A 646 -10.36 -8.64 8.05
N HIS A 647 -9.44 -8.61 9.02
CA HIS A 647 -8.27 -9.49 9.03
C HIS A 647 -8.49 -10.84 9.73
N ASN A 648 -9.37 -10.90 10.74
CA ASN A 648 -9.59 -12.09 11.56
C ASN A 648 -10.99 -12.72 11.39
N GLY A 649 -11.84 -12.15 10.54
CA GLY A 649 -13.20 -12.63 10.30
C GLY A 649 -13.23 -13.86 9.40
N SER A 650 -14.26 -14.69 9.57
CA SER A 650 -14.53 -15.80 8.65
C SER A 650 -14.97 -15.28 7.27
N PRO A 651 -14.73 -16.04 6.18
CA PRO A 651 -15.20 -15.69 4.84
C PRO A 651 -16.73 -15.55 4.76
N GLY A 652 -17.46 -16.34 5.55
CA GLY A 652 -18.92 -16.27 5.65
C GLY A 652 -19.42 -15.14 6.58
N SER A 653 -20.64 -14.69 6.32
CA SER A 653 -21.31 -13.68 7.16
C SER A 653 -21.45 -14.16 8.61
N SER A 654 -20.82 -13.43 9.53
CA SER A 654 -20.71 -13.78 10.94
C SER A 654 -21.40 -12.73 11.83
N PRO A 655 -21.98 -13.10 12.99
CA PRO A 655 -22.61 -12.14 13.90
C PRO A 655 -21.69 -10.97 14.24
N LEU A 656 -22.23 -9.77 14.37
CA LEU A 656 -21.47 -8.62 14.87
C LEU A 656 -21.03 -8.88 16.31
N THR A 657 -19.76 -8.62 16.62
CA THR A 657 -19.33 -8.61 18.02
C THR A 657 -19.90 -7.37 18.71
N PRO A 658 -20.13 -7.37 20.04
CA PRO A 658 -20.63 -6.19 20.76
C PRO A 658 -19.82 -4.93 20.45
N ARG A 659 -18.49 -5.08 20.40
CA ARG A 659 -17.56 -3.99 20.07
C ARG A 659 -17.72 -3.46 18.64
N LEU A 660 -17.91 -4.34 17.65
CA LEU A 660 -18.11 -3.93 16.27
C LEU A 660 -19.48 -3.26 16.09
N GLN A 661 -20.53 -3.86 16.65
CA GLN A 661 -21.88 -3.28 16.66
C GLN A 661 -21.86 -1.87 17.25
N GLN A 662 -21.12 -1.68 18.34
CA GLN A 662 -21.04 -0.39 18.96
C GLN A 662 -20.25 0.65 18.14
N ALA A 663 -19.12 0.26 17.56
CA ALA A 663 -18.39 1.14 16.66
C ALA A 663 -19.26 1.59 15.48
N LEU A 664 -20.07 0.67 14.94
CA LEU A 664 -21.04 0.96 13.89
C LEU A 664 -22.14 1.95 14.35
N HIS A 665 -22.72 1.77 15.55
CA HIS A 665 -23.67 2.74 16.10
C HIS A 665 -23.05 4.14 16.22
N GLN A 666 -21.84 4.24 16.77
CA GLN A 666 -21.16 5.52 16.92
C GLN A 666 -20.79 6.14 15.57
N LEU A 667 -20.32 5.35 14.60
CA LEU A 667 -20.05 5.84 13.25
C LEU A 667 -21.33 6.37 12.59
N ARG A 668 -22.44 5.63 12.68
CA ARG A 668 -23.74 6.07 12.17
C ARG A 668 -24.17 7.42 12.75
N ASP A 669 -23.96 7.62 14.05
CA ASP A 669 -24.36 8.85 14.74
C ASP A 669 -23.33 9.98 14.56
N LEU A 670 -22.05 9.67 14.34
CA LEU A 670 -20.96 10.63 14.17
C LEU A 670 -20.90 11.18 12.75
N LEU A 671 -21.03 10.32 11.72
CA LEU A 671 -20.84 10.67 10.31
C LEU A 671 -21.65 11.91 9.86
N PRO A 672 -22.95 12.06 10.20
CA PRO A 672 -23.73 13.25 9.83
C PRO A 672 -23.32 14.54 10.52
N ARG A 673 -22.58 14.46 11.64
CA ARG A 673 -22.15 15.59 12.47
C ARG A 673 -20.71 16.01 12.20
N LEU A 674 -20.02 15.33 11.29
CA LEU A 674 -18.62 15.61 10.97
C LEU A 674 -18.47 17.01 10.41
N GLN A 675 -17.59 17.79 11.04
CA GLN A 675 -17.26 19.13 10.57
C GLN A 675 -16.24 19.05 9.43
N PRO A 676 -16.36 19.93 8.41
CA PRO A 676 -15.34 20.06 7.37
C PRO A 676 -13.97 20.39 7.98
N ARG A 677 -12.91 19.82 7.40
CA ARG A 677 -11.54 20.20 7.74
C ARG A 677 -11.23 21.57 7.17
N ARG A 678 -10.79 22.50 8.01
CA ARG A 678 -10.46 23.88 7.63
C ARG A 678 -8.95 24.08 7.52
N PHE A 679 -8.51 24.78 6.48
CA PHE A 679 -7.14 25.27 6.33
C PHE A 679 -7.17 26.78 6.12
N ALA A 680 -6.34 27.52 6.85
CA ALA A 680 -6.28 28.98 6.75
C ALA A 680 -5.63 29.42 5.44
N ILE A 681 -6.28 30.31 4.70
CA ILE A 681 -5.71 30.94 3.49
C ILE A 681 -5.05 32.28 3.83
N ALA A 682 -5.73 33.09 4.64
CA ALA A 682 -5.37 34.47 4.90
C ALA A 682 -3.92 34.59 5.46
N PRO A 683 -3.03 35.37 4.83
CA PRO A 683 -1.65 35.54 5.31
C PRO A 683 -1.53 35.99 6.77
N PRO A 684 -2.39 36.90 7.30
CA PRO A 684 -2.34 37.28 8.71
C PRO A 684 -2.56 36.11 9.67
N GLU A 685 -3.41 35.15 9.32
CA GLU A 685 -3.64 33.97 10.15
C GLU A 685 -2.48 32.99 10.07
N ARG A 686 -1.97 32.75 8.85
CA ARG A 686 -0.86 31.80 8.64
C ARG A 686 0.46 32.24 9.28
N ARG A 687 0.65 33.54 9.50
CA ARG A 687 1.81 34.13 10.20
C ARG A 687 1.59 34.29 11.71
N ARG A 688 0.44 33.85 12.26
CA ARG A 688 0.20 33.93 13.71
C ARG A 688 1.18 33.01 14.44
N PRO A 689 1.77 33.46 15.55
CA PRO A 689 2.48 32.58 16.48
C PRO A 689 1.56 31.49 17.01
N VAL A 690 2.11 30.30 17.29
CA VAL A 690 1.35 29.14 17.79
C VAL A 690 1.58 28.98 19.30
N ALA A 691 0.60 28.43 20.02
CA ALA A 691 0.82 28.02 21.40
C ALA A 691 1.64 26.73 21.46
N HIS A 692 2.59 26.62 22.38
CA HIS A 692 3.42 25.43 22.54
C HIS A 692 3.16 24.77 23.88
N LEU A 693 2.91 23.46 23.89
CA LEU A 693 2.71 22.66 25.08
C LEU A 693 3.79 21.58 25.17
N TYR A 694 4.59 21.63 26.23
CA TYR A 694 5.51 20.57 26.61
C TYR A 694 4.88 19.80 27.76
N ALA A 695 4.80 18.48 27.66
CA ALA A 695 4.30 17.64 28.74
C ALA A 695 5.17 16.40 28.93
N ASP A 696 5.33 15.99 30.18
CA ASP A 696 6.09 14.82 30.58
C ASP A 696 5.40 14.09 31.75
N ALA A 697 5.69 12.81 31.90
CA ALA A 697 5.25 12.02 33.04
C ALA A 697 6.36 11.06 33.50
N PHE A 698 6.43 10.83 34.81
CA PHE A 698 7.41 9.91 35.39
C PHE A 698 6.80 8.94 36.40
N LEU A 699 7.48 7.80 36.57
CA LEU A 699 7.20 6.83 37.63
C LEU A 699 8.52 6.28 38.17
N THR A 700 8.64 6.27 39.51
CA THR A 700 9.75 5.67 40.23
C THR A 700 9.22 4.61 41.19
N VAL A 701 9.70 3.37 41.04
CA VAL A 701 9.32 2.23 41.87
C VAL A 701 10.58 1.72 42.57
N HIS A 702 10.58 1.61 43.90
CA HIS A 702 11.76 1.23 44.70
C HIS A 702 13.01 2.09 44.43
N GLY A 703 12.84 3.40 44.21
CA GLY A 703 13.95 4.30 43.87
C GLY A 703 14.52 4.12 42.46
N VAL A 704 13.96 3.22 41.64
CA VAL A 704 14.36 3.01 40.24
C VAL A 704 13.35 3.68 39.32
N ARG A 705 13.85 4.61 38.49
CA ARG A 705 13.06 5.29 37.45
C ARG A 705 12.68 4.29 36.35
N ARG A 706 11.40 4.28 35.97
CA ARG A 706 10.91 3.57 34.78
C ARG A 706 11.18 4.42 33.54
N VAL A 707 11.71 3.78 32.50
CA VAL A 707 11.95 4.41 31.19
C VAL A 707 11.41 3.52 30.08
N ALA A 708 10.99 4.11 28.96
CA ALA A 708 10.26 3.43 27.88
C ALA A 708 10.98 2.20 27.27
N ASN A 709 12.29 2.06 27.50
CA ASN A 709 13.15 1.04 26.90
C ASN A 709 13.86 0.10 27.91
N LYS A 710 13.67 0.26 29.23
CA LYS A 710 14.24 -0.65 30.25
C LYS A 710 13.11 -1.40 30.95
N TRP A 711 12.84 -2.60 30.46
CA TRP A 711 11.89 -3.51 31.08
C TRP A 711 12.46 -4.01 32.40
N LEU A 712 11.65 -4.04 33.47
CA LEU A 712 11.95 -4.96 34.56
C LEU A 712 11.65 -6.40 34.09
N PRO A 713 12.32 -7.40 34.67
CA PRO A 713 12.00 -8.81 34.41
C PRO A 713 10.51 -9.12 34.67
N GLU A 714 9.92 -8.45 35.65
CA GLU A 714 8.53 -8.63 36.10
C GLU A 714 7.78 -7.30 36.19
N LEU A 715 6.45 -7.34 35.98
CA LEU A 715 5.57 -6.18 36.13
C LEU A 715 5.41 -5.84 37.61
N PRO A 716 5.44 -4.56 38.00
CA PRO A 716 5.24 -4.19 39.39
C PRO A 716 3.82 -4.58 39.84
N THR A 717 3.72 -5.13 41.05
CA THR A 717 2.43 -5.45 41.67
C THR A 717 1.67 -4.16 42.03
N ALA A 718 0.34 -4.27 42.18
CA ALA A 718 -0.48 -3.14 42.64
C ALA A 718 0.01 -2.56 43.98
N GLN A 719 0.56 -3.41 44.85
CA GLN A 719 1.10 -3.00 46.14
C GLN A 719 2.42 -2.24 46.00
N GLU A 720 3.30 -2.64 45.09
CA GLU A 720 4.53 -1.89 44.77
C GLU A 720 4.23 -0.53 44.13
N LEU A 721 3.16 -0.42 43.34
CA LEU A 721 2.73 0.85 42.77
C LEU A 721 2.09 1.79 43.80
N SER A 722 1.50 1.25 44.87
CA SER A 722 0.94 2.07 45.95
C SER A 722 2.00 2.86 46.73
N THR A 723 3.27 2.42 46.68
CA THR A 723 4.42 3.09 47.31
C THR A 723 5.33 3.79 46.29
N ALA A 724 4.96 3.80 45.01
CA ALA A 724 5.71 4.45 43.95
C ALA A 724 5.53 5.97 44.00
N THR A 725 6.59 6.71 43.66
CA THR A 725 6.50 8.16 43.40
C THR A 725 6.24 8.39 41.92
N ASN A 726 5.27 9.24 41.63
CA ASN A 726 4.85 9.52 40.26
C ASN A 726 4.48 11.00 40.12
N GLY A 727 4.37 11.45 38.87
CA GLY A 727 3.87 12.77 38.55
C GLY A 727 3.80 12.98 37.05
N PHE A 728 3.01 13.95 36.65
CA PHE A 728 3.01 14.52 35.31
C PHE A 728 3.00 16.03 35.44
N GLY A 729 3.47 16.72 34.42
CA GLY A 729 3.40 18.17 34.39
C GLY A 729 3.66 18.71 33.00
N ALA A 730 3.34 19.99 32.84
CA ALA A 730 3.49 20.69 31.58
C ALA A 730 4.01 22.10 31.77
N ILE A 731 4.73 22.57 30.75
CA ILE A 731 5.04 23.99 30.55
C ILE A 731 4.41 24.43 29.25
N VAL A 732 3.64 25.51 29.31
CA VAL A 732 2.87 26.03 28.17
C VAL A 732 3.25 27.46 27.85
N PHE A 733 3.54 27.71 26.58
CA PHE A 733 3.86 29.02 26.04
C PHE A 733 2.70 29.47 25.16
N VAL A 734 1.92 30.44 25.65
CA VAL A 734 0.83 31.06 24.88
C VAL A 734 1.29 32.44 24.39
N PRO A 735 1.19 32.77 23.09
CA PRO A 735 1.58 34.06 22.57
C PRO A 735 0.95 35.22 23.34
N GLY A 736 1.77 36.18 23.77
CA GLY A 736 1.33 37.35 24.54
C GLY A 736 1.04 37.10 26.02
N ARG A 737 1.31 35.91 26.55
CA ARG A 737 1.18 35.58 27.98
C ARG A 737 2.51 35.14 28.58
N ARG A 738 2.63 35.20 29.91
CA ARG A 738 3.74 34.55 30.63
C ARG A 738 3.61 33.03 30.52
N PRO A 739 4.71 32.26 30.48
CA PRO A 739 4.65 30.80 30.47
C PRO A 739 3.91 30.28 31.69
N LEU A 740 3.21 29.17 31.52
CA LEU A 740 2.37 28.56 32.55
C LEU A 740 2.93 27.18 32.88
N GLY A 741 3.02 26.86 34.17
CA GLY A 741 3.47 25.55 34.64
C GLY A 741 2.39 24.86 35.46
N PHE A 742 2.20 23.56 35.19
CA PHE A 742 1.25 22.70 35.89
C PHE A 742 1.93 21.42 36.36
N ARG A 743 1.41 20.84 37.43
CA ARG A 743 1.80 19.52 37.91
C ARG A 743 0.61 18.80 38.53
N GLY A 744 0.50 17.51 38.27
CA GLY A 744 -0.38 16.61 38.99
C GLY A 744 0.29 15.29 39.35
N GLU A 745 -0.44 14.47 40.11
CA GLU A 745 -0.08 13.09 40.42
C GLU A 745 -1.21 12.17 40.02
N VAL A 746 -0.86 11.00 39.51
CA VAL A 746 -1.80 9.95 39.14
C VAL A 746 -2.11 9.11 40.38
N PRO A 747 -3.39 8.91 40.74
CA PRO A 747 -3.78 8.14 41.92
C PRO A 747 -3.29 6.70 41.84
N SER A 748 -2.95 6.13 42.99
CA SER A 748 -2.51 4.73 43.10
C SER A 748 -3.53 3.72 42.54
N THR A 749 -4.84 4.03 42.60
CA THR A 749 -5.89 3.21 41.98
C THR A 749 -5.75 3.17 40.46
N VAL A 750 -5.51 4.31 39.83
CA VAL A 750 -5.28 4.44 38.39
C VAL A 750 -3.96 3.76 38.01
N LEU A 751 -2.89 4.01 38.77
CA LEU A 751 -1.59 3.36 38.55
C LEU A 751 -1.70 1.83 38.61
N ALA A 752 -2.39 1.28 39.62
CA ALA A 752 -2.60 -0.15 39.80
C ALA A 752 -3.43 -0.77 38.66
N ASN A 753 -4.43 -0.06 38.15
CA ASN A 753 -5.22 -0.50 37.00
C ASN A 753 -4.42 -0.58 35.69
N LEU A 754 -3.30 0.17 35.60
CA LEU A 754 -2.39 0.20 34.45
C LEU A 754 -1.19 -0.76 34.59
N ALA A 755 -0.97 -1.31 35.79
CA ALA A 755 0.16 -2.18 36.15
C ALA A 755 0.33 -3.43 35.26
N ALA A 756 -0.75 -3.89 34.64
CA ALA A 756 -0.75 -5.08 33.80
C ALA A 756 -0.07 -4.87 32.43
N SER A 757 0.24 -3.61 32.06
CA SER A 757 0.86 -3.28 30.77
C SER A 757 2.33 -2.96 30.93
N ARG A 758 3.16 -3.56 30.08
CA ARG A 758 4.57 -3.19 29.97
C ARG A 758 4.72 -1.76 29.40
N ALA A 759 3.76 -1.27 28.60
CA ALA A 759 3.80 0.04 27.94
C ALA A 759 3.38 1.22 28.84
N TYR A 760 3.74 1.15 30.12
CA TYR A 760 3.21 2.02 31.16
C TYR A 760 3.53 3.51 30.97
N ILE A 761 4.81 3.82 30.77
CA ILE A 761 5.28 5.20 30.65
C ILE A 761 4.73 5.88 29.39
N PHE A 762 4.68 5.12 28.29
CA PHE A 762 4.02 5.52 27.04
C PHE A 762 2.57 5.96 27.27
N TRP A 763 1.83 5.23 28.12
CA TRP A 763 0.45 5.56 28.44
C TRP A 763 0.36 6.85 29.25
N LEU A 764 1.23 7.03 30.26
CA LEU A 764 1.25 8.23 31.09
C LEU A 764 1.65 9.49 30.31
N GLU A 765 2.67 9.41 29.45
CA GLU A 765 3.09 10.55 28.64
C GLU A 765 2.02 10.94 27.62
N ALA A 766 1.33 9.96 27.00
CA ALA A 766 0.19 10.25 26.13
C ALA A 766 -0.99 10.86 26.92
N LEU A 767 -1.27 10.38 28.14
CA LEU A 767 -2.28 10.95 29.00
C LEU A 767 -1.95 12.40 29.38
N ALA A 768 -0.70 12.67 29.78
CA ALA A 768 -0.25 14.00 30.17
C ALA A 768 -0.53 15.02 29.07
N GLN A 769 -0.23 14.69 27.81
CA GLN A 769 -0.55 15.53 26.67
C GLN A 769 -2.05 15.87 26.57
N LEU A 770 -2.93 14.88 26.72
CA LEU A 770 -4.38 15.06 26.57
C LEU A 770 -5.02 15.83 27.74
N VAL A 771 -4.58 15.55 28.96
CA VAL A 771 -5.07 16.22 30.17
C VAL A 771 -4.61 17.67 30.18
N GLU A 772 -3.34 17.94 29.88
CA GLU A 772 -2.80 19.29 29.91
C GLU A 772 -3.38 20.17 28.79
N LEU A 773 -3.64 19.60 27.61
CA LEU A 773 -4.42 20.26 26.56
C LEU A 773 -5.84 20.63 27.02
N ALA A 774 -6.50 19.75 27.77
CA ALA A 774 -7.81 20.04 28.34
C ALA A 774 -7.75 21.19 29.37
N THR A 775 -6.68 21.24 30.17
CA THR A 775 -6.43 22.32 31.15
C THR A 775 -6.29 23.68 30.47
N ILE A 776 -5.51 23.78 29.38
CA ILE A 776 -5.21 25.07 28.74
C ILE A 776 -6.20 25.51 27.66
N CYS A 777 -7.25 24.73 27.38
CA CYS A 777 -8.03 24.94 26.16
C CYS A 777 -8.73 26.30 26.05
N ASP A 778 -9.07 26.94 27.18
CA ASP A 778 -9.69 28.27 27.20
C ASP A 778 -8.66 29.40 27.02
N LEU A 779 -7.36 29.08 27.07
CA LEU A 779 -6.25 30.02 26.85
C LEU A 779 -5.72 29.99 25.43
N VAL A 780 -6.07 28.96 24.65
CA VAL A 780 -5.66 28.76 23.26
C VAL A 780 -6.85 29.03 22.35
N GLU A 781 -6.69 29.87 21.33
CA GLU A 781 -7.79 30.18 20.40
C GLU A 781 -8.11 28.99 19.48
N THR A 782 -7.20 28.66 18.57
CA THR A 782 -7.48 27.73 17.46
C THR A 782 -6.36 26.74 17.15
N HIS A 783 -5.14 26.95 17.63
CA HIS A 783 -3.98 26.13 17.26
C HIS A 783 -3.00 25.91 18.41
N VAL A 784 -2.51 24.69 18.54
CA VAL A 784 -1.47 24.32 19.53
C VAL A 784 -0.52 23.27 18.95
N CYS A 785 0.77 23.47 19.22
CA CYS A 785 1.87 22.57 18.91
C CYS A 785 2.30 21.85 20.19
N CYS A 786 2.15 20.53 20.24
CA CYS A 786 2.50 19.71 21.38
C CYS A 786 3.83 19.00 21.15
N TRP A 787 4.74 19.14 22.11
CA TRP A 787 6.05 18.52 22.10
C TRP A 787 6.06 17.30 23.01
N VAL A 788 6.38 16.14 22.42
CA VAL A 788 6.29 14.83 23.05
C VAL A 788 7.66 14.17 23.00
N ASP A 789 8.18 13.68 24.13
CA ASP A 789 9.49 13.04 24.16
C ASP A 789 9.44 11.51 24.01
N ASN A 790 8.24 10.94 23.90
CA ASN A 790 8.01 9.54 23.57
C ASN A 790 7.45 9.37 22.16
N THR A 791 8.27 8.76 21.30
CA THR A 791 7.92 8.50 19.89
C THR A 791 6.69 7.59 19.74
N ALA A 792 6.48 6.63 20.64
CA ALA A 792 5.29 5.79 20.56
C ALA A 792 4.02 6.60 20.91
N ALA A 793 4.11 7.49 21.91
CA ALA A 793 3.01 8.35 22.33
C ALA A 793 2.66 9.36 21.24
N GLU A 794 3.66 10.06 20.71
CA GLU A 794 3.54 10.95 19.55
C GLU A 794 2.86 10.25 18.37
N HIS A 795 3.36 9.09 17.97
CA HIS A 795 2.78 8.32 16.88
C HIS A 795 1.32 7.92 17.15
N ALA A 796 0.98 7.48 18.36
CA ALA A 796 -0.39 7.09 18.71
C ALA A 796 -1.37 8.28 18.66
N LEU A 797 -0.94 9.45 19.15
CA LEU A 797 -1.70 10.69 19.13
C LEU A 797 -1.96 11.17 17.69
N ASN A 798 -0.91 11.22 16.86
CA ASN A 798 -0.98 11.58 15.43
C ASN A 798 -1.72 10.53 14.58
N LYS A 799 -1.71 9.27 14.98
CA LYS A 799 -2.50 8.22 14.31
C LYS A 799 -4.00 8.31 14.64
N GLY A 800 -4.32 8.86 15.81
CA GLY A 800 -5.67 8.95 16.36
C GLY A 800 -6.15 7.69 17.07
N TYR A 801 -5.26 6.73 17.37
CA TYR A 801 -5.58 5.54 18.15
C TYR A 801 -4.33 4.82 18.68
N SER A 802 -4.51 3.95 19.68
CA SER A 802 -3.46 3.08 20.24
C SER A 802 -3.84 1.60 20.15
N LYS A 803 -2.86 0.69 20.26
CA LYS A 803 -3.13 -0.75 20.47
C LYS A 803 -3.79 -1.02 21.82
N ASP A 804 -3.50 -0.17 22.80
CA ASP A 804 -4.19 -0.18 24.10
C ASP A 804 -5.60 0.41 23.93
N LEU A 805 -6.63 -0.36 24.27
CA LEU A 805 -8.02 0.01 24.01
C LEU A 805 -8.49 1.20 24.85
N ARG A 806 -7.98 1.35 26.06
CA ARG A 806 -8.35 2.43 26.98
C ARG A 806 -7.77 3.74 26.49
N LEU A 807 -6.47 3.73 26.15
CA LEU A 807 -5.81 4.90 25.55
C LEU A 807 -6.45 5.25 24.21
N SER A 808 -6.77 4.24 23.40
CA SER A 808 -7.47 4.43 22.13
C SER A 808 -8.81 5.15 22.34
N ALA A 809 -9.62 4.70 23.30
CA ALA A 809 -10.89 5.33 23.66
C ALA A 809 -10.72 6.82 24.03
N LEU A 810 -9.73 7.12 24.86
CA LEU A 810 -9.41 8.48 25.28
C LEU A 810 -8.94 9.37 24.11
N ILE A 811 -8.03 8.87 23.26
CA ILE A 811 -7.54 9.59 22.06
C ILE A 811 -8.70 9.88 21.11
N GLY A 812 -9.59 8.92 20.87
CA GLY A 812 -10.74 9.14 19.99
C GLY A 812 -11.73 10.16 20.56
N ALA A 813 -11.99 10.13 21.86
CA ALA A 813 -12.82 11.12 22.55
C ALA A 813 -12.22 12.53 22.46
N PHE A 814 -10.91 12.66 22.69
CA PHE A 814 -10.16 13.89 22.48
C PHE A 814 -10.35 14.45 21.07
N TRP A 815 -10.16 13.63 20.03
CA TRP A 815 -10.27 14.14 18.65
C TRP A 815 -11.70 14.58 18.29
N VAL A 816 -12.73 13.91 18.82
CA VAL A 816 -14.13 14.36 18.68
C VAL A 816 -14.34 15.70 19.39
N TRP A 817 -13.80 15.88 20.59
CA TRP A 817 -13.88 17.15 21.32
C TRP A 817 -13.11 18.27 20.60
N ALA A 818 -11.87 18.02 20.17
CA ALA A 818 -11.05 18.99 19.46
C ALA A 818 -11.76 19.46 18.18
N ALA A 819 -12.43 18.56 17.46
CA ALA A 819 -13.26 18.90 16.31
C ALA A 819 -14.45 19.79 16.65
N SER A 820 -15.12 19.55 17.77
CA SER A 820 -16.24 20.40 18.23
C SER A 820 -15.79 21.83 18.58
N ARG A 821 -14.51 22.03 18.92
CA ARG A 821 -13.90 23.33 19.20
C ARG A 821 -13.19 23.94 18.00
N SER A 822 -13.14 23.27 16.84
CA SER A 822 -12.27 23.65 15.71
C SER A 822 -10.80 23.87 16.12
N LEU A 823 -10.32 23.10 17.10
CA LEU A 823 -8.95 23.18 17.62
C LEU A 823 -8.00 22.32 16.77
N SER A 824 -7.06 22.97 16.10
CA SER A 824 -5.97 22.30 15.37
C SER A 824 -4.84 21.96 16.34
N VAL A 825 -4.47 20.68 16.39
CA VAL A 825 -3.42 20.18 17.28
C VAL A 825 -2.41 19.43 16.44
N SER A 826 -1.13 19.71 16.63
CA SER A 826 -0.03 18.92 16.07
C SER A 826 0.82 18.34 17.19
N PHE A 827 1.27 17.09 17.03
CA PHE A 827 2.19 16.45 17.97
C PHE A 827 3.54 16.24 17.28
N HIS A 828 4.62 16.68 17.92
CA HIS A 828 5.98 16.61 17.39
C HIS A 828 6.94 16.04 18.42
N ARG A 829 7.93 15.28 17.97
CA ARG A 829 8.98 14.73 18.83
C ARG A 829 9.90 15.85 19.32
N VAL A 830 10.18 15.90 20.63
CA VAL A 830 11.26 16.72 21.23
C VAL A 830 12.19 15.82 22.01
N SER A 831 13.52 15.93 21.90
CA SER A 831 14.42 15.05 22.67
C SER A 831 14.23 15.22 24.18
N SER A 832 14.53 14.19 24.98
CA SER A 832 14.35 14.29 26.45
C SER A 832 15.27 15.33 27.09
N GLU A 833 16.42 15.65 26.47
CA GLU A 833 17.32 16.72 26.92
C GLU A 833 16.79 18.13 26.59
N GLU A 834 15.91 18.24 25.59
CA GLU A 834 15.27 19.49 25.17
C GLU A 834 13.87 19.67 25.78
N ASN A 835 13.32 18.65 26.43
CA ASN A 835 11.98 18.68 26.99
C ASN A 835 11.94 19.43 28.33
N VAL A 836 11.53 20.70 28.30
CA VAL A 836 11.44 21.57 29.48
C VAL A 836 10.42 21.11 30.54
N SER A 837 9.55 20.15 30.24
CA SER A 837 8.59 19.63 31.23
C SER A 837 9.10 18.48 32.10
N ASP A 838 10.31 17.93 31.85
CA ASP A 838 10.85 16.80 32.65
C ASP A 838 11.11 17.19 34.11
N GLY A 839 11.53 18.44 34.35
CA GLY A 839 11.72 18.98 35.70
C GLY A 839 10.39 19.19 36.43
N ILE A 840 9.44 19.89 35.79
CA ILE A 840 8.17 20.25 36.44
C ILE A 840 7.31 19.04 36.77
N SER A 841 7.36 17.98 35.95
CA SER A 841 6.66 16.72 36.23
C SER A 841 7.08 16.15 37.60
N ARG A 842 8.31 16.42 38.04
CA ARG A 842 8.92 16.01 39.32
C ARG A 842 8.90 17.09 40.39
N GLY A 843 8.42 18.29 40.09
CA GLY A 843 8.35 19.42 41.01
C GLY A 843 9.60 20.27 41.06
N ASP A 844 10.51 20.09 40.11
CA ASP A 844 11.56 21.06 39.86
C ASP A 844 10.97 22.18 38.99
N LEU A 845 10.91 23.39 39.55
CA LEU A 845 10.37 24.57 38.85
C LEU A 845 11.46 25.37 38.12
N SER A 846 12.70 24.88 38.05
CA SER A 846 13.85 25.63 37.51
C SER A 846 13.62 26.10 36.08
N ASP A 847 13.17 25.22 35.18
CA ASP A 847 12.90 25.59 33.77
C ASP A 847 11.76 26.61 33.63
N LEU A 848 10.71 26.47 34.45
CA LEU A 848 9.61 27.43 34.49
C LEU A 848 10.07 28.80 35.00
N GLN A 849 10.89 28.83 36.05
CA GLN A 849 11.45 30.06 36.61
C GLN A 849 12.41 30.73 35.64
N PHE A 850 13.24 29.94 34.95
CA PHE A 850 14.14 30.41 33.91
C PHE A 850 13.36 31.07 32.76
N ALA A 851 12.24 30.45 32.36
CA ALA A 851 11.32 31.01 31.38
C ALA A 851 10.46 32.19 31.92
N GLN A 852 10.67 32.63 33.17
CA GLN A 852 9.86 33.65 33.85
C GLN A 852 8.36 33.32 33.89
N GLY A 853 8.06 32.02 33.95
CA GLY A 853 6.72 31.48 34.00
C GLY A 853 6.08 31.52 35.39
N GLN A 854 4.79 31.26 35.43
CA GLN A 854 3.99 31.20 36.64
C GLN A 854 3.48 29.78 36.85
N PHE A 855 3.65 29.27 38.07
CA PHE A 855 3.11 27.99 38.47
C PHE A 855 1.66 28.12 38.92
N TYR A 856 0.80 27.20 38.48
CA TYR A 856 -0.61 27.13 38.84
C TYR A 856 -0.91 25.80 39.53
N GLU A 857 -1.52 25.86 40.71
CA GLU A 857 -2.04 24.67 41.39
C GLU A 857 -3.38 24.27 40.78
N VAL A 858 -3.36 23.24 39.94
CA VAL A 858 -4.56 22.67 39.30
C VAL A 858 -4.95 21.38 40.03
N SER A 859 -6.21 21.28 40.42
CA SER A 859 -6.77 20.07 41.02
C SER A 859 -7.23 19.10 39.94
N PHE A 860 -6.53 17.97 39.81
CA PHE A 860 -6.89 16.87 38.91
C PHE A 860 -7.82 15.82 39.57
N LYS A 861 -8.19 16.02 40.84
CA LYS A 861 -8.89 15.00 41.66
C LYS A 861 -10.21 14.53 41.04
N GLU A 862 -11.00 15.46 40.49
CA GLU A 862 -12.32 15.19 39.92
C GLU A 862 -12.24 14.57 38.51
N VAL A 863 -11.07 14.61 37.88
CA VAL A 863 -10.83 14.06 36.54
C VAL A 863 -10.57 12.55 36.58
N TRP A 864 -9.94 12.04 37.64
CA TRP A 864 -9.59 10.62 37.71
C TRP A 864 -10.79 9.67 37.61
N PRO A 865 -11.93 9.91 38.29
CA PRO A 865 -13.12 9.06 38.11
C PRO A 865 -13.65 9.07 36.67
N LEU A 866 -13.52 10.17 35.93
CA LEU A 866 -13.91 10.26 34.52
C LEU A 866 -12.94 9.45 33.63
N LEU A 867 -11.63 9.57 33.87
CA LEU A 867 -10.61 8.79 33.16
C LEU A 867 -10.77 7.27 33.42
N GLU A 868 -11.20 6.89 34.61
CA GLU A 868 -11.54 5.50 34.92
C GLU A 868 -12.80 4.99 34.19
N GLN A 869 -13.66 5.85 33.64
CA GLN A 869 -14.80 5.40 32.81
C GLN A 869 -14.37 4.90 31.42
N PHE A 870 -13.14 5.19 31.00
CA PHE A 870 -12.56 4.65 29.77
C PHE A 870 -12.04 3.20 29.94
N ARG A 871 -12.36 2.53 31.06
CA ARG A 871 -11.74 1.25 31.48
C ARG A 871 -12.19 0.03 30.70
N ASP A 872 -13.48 -0.18 30.49
CA ASP A 872 -14.02 -1.40 29.89
C ASP A 872 -15.36 -1.09 29.22
N ASP A 873 -15.51 -1.52 27.97
CA ASP A 873 -16.66 -1.25 27.10
C ASP A 873 -16.94 0.22 26.79
N TYR A 874 -16.67 0.49 25.52
CA TYR A 874 -17.09 1.65 24.75
C TYR A 874 -18.47 2.14 25.25
N ARG A 875 -18.62 3.42 25.57
CA ARG A 875 -19.89 4.17 25.63
C ARG A 875 -19.65 5.48 24.88
N SER A 876 -20.67 6.31 24.70
CA SER A 876 -20.59 7.52 23.86
C SER A 876 -19.65 8.59 24.46
N TYR A 877 -18.33 8.46 24.23
CA TYR A 877 -17.27 9.20 24.93
C TYR A 877 -17.13 10.69 24.61
N GLN A 878 -18.06 11.27 23.85
CA GLN A 878 -18.01 12.70 23.54
C GLN A 878 -18.28 13.56 24.78
N ALA A 879 -19.15 13.09 25.68
CA ALA A 879 -19.58 13.87 26.84
C ALA A 879 -18.49 13.93 27.94
N GLU A 880 -17.80 12.81 28.14
CA GLU A 880 -16.86 12.60 29.24
C GLU A 880 -15.59 13.43 29.06
N PHE A 881 -15.04 13.50 27.83
CA PHE A 881 -13.89 14.37 27.56
C PHE A 881 -14.28 15.85 27.67
N ALA A 882 -15.45 16.24 27.16
CA ALA A 882 -15.96 17.61 27.31
C ALA A 882 -16.20 17.99 28.78
N GLN A 883 -16.65 17.05 29.60
CA GLN A 883 -16.81 17.24 31.05
C GLN A 883 -15.45 17.40 31.74
N MET A 884 -14.46 16.57 31.39
CA MET A 884 -13.09 16.72 31.89
C MET A 884 -12.53 18.11 31.58
N VAL A 885 -12.70 18.59 30.35
CA VAL A 885 -12.31 19.93 29.94
C VAL A 885 -13.02 21.00 30.77
N ALA A 886 -14.33 20.86 31.00
CA ALA A 886 -15.08 21.81 31.81
C ALA A 886 -14.60 21.89 33.27
N LEU A 887 -14.11 20.79 33.84
CA LEU A 887 -13.55 20.75 35.20
C LEU A 887 -12.15 21.38 35.28
N LEU A 888 -11.32 21.20 34.25
CA LEU A 888 -9.93 21.66 34.25
C LEU A 888 -9.80 23.11 33.78
N ALA A 889 -10.39 23.46 32.64
CA ALA A 889 -10.19 24.76 32.00
C ALA A 889 -10.69 25.93 32.86
N THR A 890 -11.75 25.71 33.67
CA THR A 890 -12.28 26.74 34.56
C THR A 890 -11.36 27.09 35.73
N GLN A 891 -10.40 26.23 36.07
CA GLN A 891 -9.45 26.47 37.16
C GLN A 891 -8.35 27.48 36.79
N LEU A 892 -8.20 27.77 35.48
CA LEU A 892 -7.25 28.77 34.96
C LEU A 892 -7.89 30.12 34.61
N ARG A 893 -9.21 30.27 34.86
CA ARG A 893 -9.92 31.55 34.75
C ARG A 893 -9.77 32.36 36.03
#